data_AF-A0A835N242-F1
#
_entry.id   AF-A0A835N242-F1
#
_cell.length_a   1.000
_cell.length_b   1.000
_cell.length_c   1.000
_cell.angle_alpha   90.00
_cell.angle_beta   90.00
_cell.angle_gamma   90.00
#
_symmetry.space_group_name_H-M   'P 1'
#
loop_
_entity.id
_entity.type
_entity.pdbx_description
1 polymer ?
#
loop_
_entity_poly.entity_id
_entity_poly.type
_entity_poly.pdbx_seq_one_letter_code
_entity_poly.pdbx_strand_id
1 'polypeptide(L)'
;MEVYQVLHMNGGRGEKSYAQNSLVQRKVISMTKRIAEEAITNLYRNTFPASLAIADLGCSSGPNTLYAVSELVKAVDEVRRKLGHQSPEYRVLLNDLPGNDFNAIFKSLAGFHEDMRKQMGDGFGPCFFAGVPGSFYGRLFQRKSLHFVHSSYSLMWLSQVPEGLEENKGNIYMASTSPPSVLKAYYRQFQKDFSLFLKCRSEELVAGGRMVFTILGRKSEDPSSKECCYIWELLAVALNEMVLEGTIEEEKFDSFNIPQYTPSPLEVESEVEREGSFTIDLLDVSQVNWDAYDDEVHQSEAFKDGGYNVAKCMRAVAEPLLVSHFGEAIIDDVFSRYGEIVAHRMSEEKTEFVNGGREMEVCQVLHMNGGRGEKSYAQNSSIQRKMISMTKRIAEEAITNLYRNTFPASLAIADLGCSSGPNTLYAVSELVKAVDEVRRKLGHQSPEYQVLLNDLPGNDFNAIFKSLVGFHEDMRKQMGNGFGPCFFAGVPGSFYGRLFQRKSLHFVYSSCSVMWLSQVPEGLKDNKGSICMVGRSPPSVVKAFYRQFQTDFSLFLKCRSEELVAGGSMVLNIMSRKSEDPSSKECCYIWDLLAVALNEMVLEGIIEEEKSDSFNIPLYTPSPLEVQSIVEKEGSFTIDLLEVSQFNWDAYDDEVHQSRAFKDGGYHVAKCLRAVAEPMLVSHFGEAIIDEVFSRLGEIGNRKSEEKTEIVILTVSMTREG
;
A
#
# COMPACT_ATOMS: atom_id res chain seq x y z
N MET A 1 -12.11 -2.78 -22.54
CA MET A 1 -11.93 -2.61 -21.08
C MET A 1 -10.47 -2.88 -20.73
N GLU A 2 -9.76 -1.96 -20.08
CA GLU A 2 -8.38 -2.19 -19.62
C GLU A 2 -8.38 -2.85 -18.23
N VAL A 3 -8.31 -4.18 -18.20
CA VAL A 3 -8.44 -5.00 -16.98
C VAL A 3 -7.50 -4.54 -15.86
N TYR A 4 -6.25 -4.18 -16.19
CA TYR A 4 -5.26 -3.68 -15.23
C TYR A 4 -5.71 -2.43 -14.44
N GLN A 5 -6.57 -1.59 -15.02
CA GLN A 5 -7.06 -0.36 -14.37
C GLN A 5 -8.36 -0.56 -13.58
N VAL A 6 -9.22 -1.50 -14.01
CA VAL A 6 -10.60 -1.63 -13.50
C VAL A 6 -10.86 -2.88 -12.68
N LEU A 7 -10.04 -3.94 -12.83
CA LEU A 7 -10.18 -5.15 -12.02
C LEU A 7 -9.60 -4.89 -10.63
N HIS A 8 -10.51 -4.79 -9.67
CA HIS A 8 -10.24 -4.91 -8.25
C HIS A 8 -11.52 -5.42 -7.57
N MET A 9 -11.41 -5.86 -6.31
CA MET A 9 -12.58 -6.19 -5.49
C MET A 9 -13.12 -4.92 -4.82
N ASN A 10 -14.35 -4.95 -4.30
CA ASN A 10 -14.90 -3.83 -3.53
C ASN A 10 -14.09 -3.60 -2.25
N GLY A 11 -13.39 -2.48 -2.17
CA GLY A 11 -12.60 -2.07 -1.00
C GLY A 11 -13.44 -1.63 0.20
N GLY A 12 -12.77 -1.09 1.22
CA GLY A 12 -13.39 -0.65 2.46
C GLY A 12 -13.96 -1.80 3.30
N ARG A 13 -14.92 -1.47 4.18
CA ARG A 13 -15.46 -2.38 5.21
C ARG A 13 -16.99 -2.38 5.35
N GLY A 14 -17.68 -1.67 4.46
CA GLY A 14 -19.15 -1.61 4.43
C GLY A 14 -19.79 -2.91 3.95
N GLU A 15 -21.11 -3.02 4.00
CA GLU A 15 -21.85 -4.25 3.70
C GLU A 15 -21.70 -4.74 2.25
N LYS A 16 -21.30 -3.86 1.31
CA LYS A 16 -21.00 -4.17 -0.09
C LYS A 16 -19.51 -4.55 -0.33
N SER A 17 -18.65 -4.52 0.69
CA SER A 17 -17.19 -4.74 0.56
C SER A 17 -16.81 -6.22 0.46
N TYR A 18 -15.68 -6.52 -0.20
CA TYR A 18 -15.11 -7.86 -0.28
C TYR A 18 -14.67 -8.37 1.10
N ALA A 19 -14.23 -7.48 1.99
CA ALA A 19 -13.86 -7.84 3.36
C ALA A 19 -15.00 -8.51 4.15
N GLN A 20 -16.27 -8.15 3.88
CA GLN A 20 -17.45 -8.72 4.53
C GLN A 20 -18.08 -9.90 3.75
N ASN A 21 -17.77 -10.07 2.46
CA ASN A 21 -18.48 -11.00 1.56
C ASN A 21 -17.58 -12.05 0.90
N SER A 22 -16.42 -12.38 1.51
CA SER A 22 -15.41 -13.30 0.95
C SER A 22 -15.22 -14.61 1.74
N LEU A 23 -16.29 -15.13 2.35
CA LEU A 23 -16.22 -16.38 3.11
C LEU A 23 -16.04 -17.64 2.24
N VAL A 24 -16.50 -17.64 0.98
CA VAL A 24 -16.23 -18.76 0.05
C VAL A 24 -14.72 -18.94 -0.12
N GLN A 25 -14.01 -17.84 -0.35
CA GLN A 25 -12.56 -17.81 -0.53
C GLN A 25 -11.83 -18.15 0.77
N ARG A 26 -12.40 -17.82 1.94
CA ARG A 26 -11.89 -18.27 3.25
C ARG A 26 -12.03 -19.79 3.44
N LYS A 27 -13.18 -20.37 3.10
CA LYS A 27 -13.36 -21.84 3.10
C LYS A 27 -12.36 -22.52 2.17
N VAL A 28 -12.17 -22.00 0.95
CA VAL A 28 -11.19 -22.52 -0.01
C VAL A 28 -9.76 -22.53 0.55
N ILE A 29 -9.31 -21.42 1.16
CA ILE A 29 -7.98 -21.35 1.82
C ILE A 29 -7.89 -22.36 2.97
N SER A 30 -8.96 -22.53 3.76
CA SER A 30 -9.01 -23.53 4.85
C SER A 30 -8.92 -24.97 4.32
N MET A 31 -9.57 -25.27 3.19
CA MET A 31 -9.52 -26.58 2.53
C MET A 31 -8.12 -26.90 1.97
N THR A 32 -7.48 -25.95 1.29
CA THR A 32 -6.13 -26.14 0.71
C THR A 32 -5.00 -25.90 1.70
N LYS A 33 -5.29 -25.38 2.90
CA LYS A 33 -4.36 -25.12 4.01
C LYS A 33 -3.33 -26.23 4.19
N ARG A 34 -3.75 -27.49 4.30
CA ARG A 34 -2.85 -28.64 4.54
C ARG A 34 -1.75 -28.77 3.48
N ILE A 35 -2.07 -28.47 2.21
CA ILE A 35 -1.13 -28.50 1.08
C ILE A 35 -0.11 -27.36 1.23
N ALA A 36 -0.58 -26.17 1.59
CA ALA A 36 0.27 -25.00 1.81
C ALA A 36 1.21 -25.17 3.03
N GLU A 37 0.70 -25.69 4.15
CA GLU A 37 1.48 -26.02 5.35
C GLU A 37 2.54 -27.08 5.07
N GLU A 38 2.19 -28.16 4.38
CA GLU A 38 3.14 -29.24 4.02
C GLU A 38 4.22 -28.72 3.06
N ALA A 39 3.84 -27.93 2.06
CA ALA A 39 4.79 -27.32 1.13
C ALA A 39 5.78 -26.38 1.83
N ILE A 40 5.31 -25.41 2.63
CA ILE A 40 6.23 -24.47 3.31
C ILE A 40 7.07 -25.16 4.39
N THR A 41 6.52 -26.17 5.06
CA THR A 41 7.23 -27.04 6.00
C THR A 41 8.39 -27.77 5.30
N ASN A 42 8.15 -28.38 4.15
CA ASN A 42 9.16 -29.14 3.42
C ASN A 42 10.21 -28.21 2.78
N LEU A 43 9.83 -26.99 2.35
CA LEU A 43 10.78 -25.94 1.99
C LEU A 43 11.69 -25.58 3.18
N TYR A 44 11.12 -25.26 4.35
CA TYR A 44 11.91 -24.86 5.52
C TYR A 44 12.87 -25.97 5.96
N ARG A 45 12.41 -27.23 6.00
CA ARG A 45 13.24 -28.43 6.33
C ARG A 45 14.43 -28.64 5.40
N ASN A 46 14.34 -28.17 4.16
CA ASN A 46 15.38 -28.38 3.15
C ASN A 46 16.34 -27.18 3.02
N THR A 47 16.00 -26.02 3.57
CA THR A 47 16.73 -24.75 3.33
C THR A 47 17.16 -24.00 4.59
N PHE A 48 16.45 -24.17 5.72
CA PHE A 48 16.69 -23.49 7.01
C PHE A 48 17.12 -22.01 6.90
N PRO A 49 16.39 -21.18 6.13
CA PRO A 49 16.88 -19.85 5.78
C PRO A 49 16.75 -18.90 6.97
N ALA A 50 17.68 -17.96 7.13
CA ALA A 50 17.61 -16.93 8.17
C ALA A 50 16.53 -15.87 7.89
N SER A 51 16.12 -15.75 6.63
CA SER A 51 15.04 -14.90 6.13
C SER A 51 14.11 -15.75 5.26
N LEU A 52 12.80 -15.69 5.50
CA LEU A 52 11.82 -16.43 4.71
C LEU A 52 10.89 -15.46 3.98
N ALA A 53 11.06 -15.34 2.66
CA ALA A 53 10.23 -14.48 1.81
C ALA A 53 9.01 -15.24 1.27
N ILE A 54 7.82 -14.82 1.69
CA ILE A 54 6.52 -15.36 1.33
C ILE A 54 5.78 -14.28 0.54
N ALA A 55 5.33 -14.60 -0.69
CA ALA A 55 4.43 -13.73 -1.45
C ALA A 55 3.02 -14.31 -1.49
N ASP A 56 2.00 -13.46 -1.43
CA ASP A 56 0.59 -13.81 -1.67
C ASP A 56 0.08 -13.00 -2.87
N LEU A 57 -0.32 -13.67 -3.95
CA LEU A 57 -0.55 -13.05 -5.26
C LEU A 57 -2.04 -12.99 -5.60
N GLY A 58 -2.58 -11.78 -5.69
CA GLY A 58 -4.01 -11.49 -5.69
C GLY A 58 -4.59 -11.49 -4.27
N CYS A 59 -3.97 -10.73 -3.35
CA CYS A 59 -4.32 -10.72 -1.93
C CYS A 59 -5.69 -10.08 -1.63
N SER A 60 -6.26 -9.32 -2.57
CA SER A 60 -7.48 -8.52 -2.41
C SER A 60 -7.39 -7.53 -1.23
N SER A 61 -8.52 -6.98 -0.76
CA SER A 61 -8.62 -6.00 0.33
C SER A 61 -9.14 -6.62 1.65
N GLY A 62 -9.31 -7.95 1.70
CA GLY A 62 -10.03 -8.65 2.77
C GLY A 62 -9.14 -9.37 3.79
N PRO A 63 -9.72 -9.91 4.88
CA PRO A 63 -8.98 -10.57 5.96
C PRO A 63 -8.42 -11.96 5.62
N ASN A 64 -8.53 -12.40 4.36
CA ASN A 64 -8.17 -13.74 3.92
C ASN A 64 -6.68 -13.89 3.62
N THR A 65 -6.03 -12.84 3.11
CA THR A 65 -4.57 -12.83 2.89
C THR A 65 -3.80 -12.98 4.20
N LEU A 66 -4.17 -12.21 5.23
CA LEU A 66 -3.55 -12.31 6.56
C LEU A 66 -3.87 -13.65 7.26
N TYR A 67 -5.04 -14.24 7.01
CA TYR A 67 -5.34 -15.60 7.47
C TYR A 67 -4.36 -16.63 6.87
N ALA A 68 -4.22 -16.66 5.54
CA ALA A 68 -3.30 -17.57 4.83
C ALA A 68 -1.85 -17.40 5.31
N VAL A 69 -1.38 -16.15 5.42
CA VAL A 69 -0.06 -15.82 5.97
C VAL A 69 0.11 -16.33 7.41
N SER A 70 -0.91 -16.22 8.26
CA SER A 70 -0.83 -16.69 9.65
C SER A 70 -0.59 -18.20 9.73
N GLU A 71 -1.28 -18.99 8.91
CA GLU A 71 -1.15 -20.45 8.92
C GLU A 71 0.21 -20.90 8.36
N LEU A 72 0.71 -20.22 7.31
CA LEU A 72 2.06 -20.43 6.78
C LEU A 72 3.15 -20.15 7.83
N VAL A 73 3.04 -19.04 8.58
CA VAL A 73 3.98 -18.70 9.65
C VAL A 73 3.89 -19.68 10.83
N LYS A 74 2.68 -20.12 11.21
CA LYS A 74 2.47 -21.13 12.26
C LYS A 74 3.11 -22.48 11.93
N ALA A 75 2.96 -22.95 10.69
CA ALA A 75 3.56 -24.21 10.24
C ALA A 75 5.10 -24.18 10.31
N VAL A 76 5.72 -23.07 9.87
CA VAL A 76 7.18 -22.88 9.99
C VAL A 76 7.60 -22.79 11.45
N ASP A 77 6.83 -22.11 12.32
CA ASP A 77 7.14 -22.00 13.74
C ASP A 77 7.09 -23.34 14.48
N GLU A 78 6.08 -24.17 14.22
CA GLU A 78 5.95 -25.50 14.81
C GLU A 78 7.15 -26.38 14.41
N VAL A 79 7.55 -26.32 13.14
CA VAL A 79 8.67 -27.11 12.59
C VAL A 79 10.01 -26.63 13.13
N ARG A 80 10.28 -25.31 13.15
CA ARG A 80 11.54 -24.79 13.71
C ARG A 80 11.65 -25.07 15.21
N ARG A 81 10.54 -25.02 15.97
CA ARG A 81 10.50 -25.43 17.39
C ARG A 81 10.81 -26.92 17.58
N LYS A 82 10.20 -27.80 16.78
CA LYS A 82 10.49 -29.25 16.79
C LYS A 82 11.95 -29.59 16.48
N LEU A 83 12.63 -28.74 15.71
CA LEU A 83 14.05 -28.89 15.36
C LEU A 83 15.02 -28.14 16.30
N GLY A 84 14.52 -27.36 17.26
CA GLY A 84 15.35 -26.51 18.14
C GLY A 84 16.01 -25.33 17.43
N HIS A 85 15.50 -24.93 16.25
CA HIS A 85 16.04 -23.85 15.44
C HIS A 85 15.53 -22.47 15.88
N GLN A 86 16.33 -21.44 15.60
CA GLN A 86 15.90 -20.05 15.67
C GLN A 86 14.82 -19.78 14.60
N SER A 87 13.90 -18.87 14.87
CA SER A 87 12.91 -18.46 13.86
C SER A 87 13.58 -17.63 12.77
N PRO A 88 13.20 -17.78 11.49
CA PRO A 88 13.57 -16.82 10.45
C PRO A 88 12.95 -15.44 10.71
N GLU A 89 13.51 -14.40 10.09
CA GLU A 89 12.79 -13.16 9.82
C GLU A 89 11.83 -13.39 8.64
N TYR A 90 10.52 -13.21 8.83
CA TYR A 90 9.54 -13.39 7.76
C TYR A 90 9.41 -12.10 6.95
N ARG A 91 9.46 -12.19 5.61
CA ARG A 91 9.17 -11.09 4.69
C ARG A 91 7.90 -11.45 3.92
N VAL A 92 6.81 -10.75 4.20
CA VAL A 92 5.49 -11.01 3.63
C VAL A 92 5.18 -9.96 2.56
N LEU A 93 4.90 -10.44 1.35
CA LEU A 93 4.77 -9.62 0.15
C LEU A 93 3.37 -9.80 -0.44
N LEU A 94 2.48 -8.85 -0.15
CA LEU A 94 1.08 -8.90 -0.53
C LEU A 94 0.91 -8.22 -1.90
N ASN A 95 0.65 -8.98 -2.96
CA ASN A 95 0.50 -8.44 -4.31
C ASN A 95 -0.97 -8.40 -4.75
N ASP A 96 -1.35 -7.30 -5.39
CA ASP A 96 -2.59 -7.16 -6.15
C ASP A 96 -2.43 -6.05 -7.21
N LEU A 97 -3.44 -5.83 -8.04
CA LEU A 97 -3.46 -4.73 -9.01
C LEU A 97 -3.52 -3.36 -8.28
N PRO A 98 -3.03 -2.26 -8.90
CA PRO A 98 -3.02 -0.94 -8.25
C PRO A 98 -4.41 -0.39 -7.88
N GLY A 99 -5.49 -0.99 -8.40
CA GLY A 99 -6.88 -0.70 -8.04
C GLY A 99 -7.23 -1.04 -6.58
N ASN A 100 -6.71 -2.17 -6.09
CA ASN A 100 -7.04 -2.84 -4.82
C ASN A 100 -6.79 -1.98 -3.57
N ASP A 101 -7.64 -2.07 -2.56
CA ASP A 101 -7.53 -1.32 -1.30
C ASP A 101 -6.53 -1.97 -0.33
N PHE A 102 -5.24 -1.74 -0.61
CA PHE A 102 -4.13 -2.10 0.28
C PHE A 102 -4.24 -1.34 1.62
N ASN A 103 -4.83 -0.15 1.62
CA ASN A 103 -5.00 0.66 2.81
C ASN A 103 -5.90 -0.01 3.87
N ALA A 104 -6.92 -0.76 3.46
CA ALA A 104 -7.74 -1.58 4.37
C ALA A 104 -6.92 -2.69 5.05
N ILE A 105 -6.02 -3.34 4.31
CA ILE A 105 -5.12 -4.38 4.84
C ILE A 105 -4.12 -3.75 5.83
N PHE A 106 -3.45 -2.67 5.41
CA PHE A 106 -2.38 -2.04 6.18
C PHE A 106 -2.85 -1.58 7.57
N LYS A 107 -4.08 -1.05 7.67
CA LYS A 107 -4.70 -0.66 8.95
C LYS A 107 -4.94 -1.88 9.87
N SER A 108 -5.31 -3.03 9.31
CA SER A 108 -5.55 -4.27 10.08
C SER A 108 -4.27 -4.95 10.63
N LEU A 109 -3.08 -4.59 10.14
CA LEU A 109 -1.81 -5.22 10.55
C LEU A 109 -1.54 -5.10 12.06
N ALA A 110 -1.98 -4.02 12.71
CA ALA A 110 -1.79 -3.84 14.14
C ALA A 110 -2.50 -4.94 14.95
N GLY A 111 -3.77 -5.22 14.63
CA GLY A 111 -4.54 -6.31 15.24
C GLY A 111 -3.96 -7.68 14.92
N PHE A 112 -3.56 -7.91 13.66
CA PHE A 112 -2.87 -9.14 13.26
C PHE A 112 -1.59 -9.41 14.09
N HIS A 113 -0.74 -8.40 14.31
CA HIS A 113 0.46 -8.53 15.13
C HIS A 113 0.14 -8.77 16.61
N GLU A 114 -1.00 -8.31 17.13
CA GLU A 114 -1.47 -8.64 18.47
C GLU A 114 -1.96 -10.09 18.54
N ASP A 115 -2.78 -10.53 17.59
CA ASP A 115 -3.35 -11.88 17.57
C ASP A 115 -2.30 -12.97 17.32
N MET A 116 -1.30 -12.71 16.48
CA MET A 116 -0.15 -13.60 16.33
C MET A 116 0.64 -13.75 17.65
N ARG A 117 0.83 -12.66 18.42
CA ARG A 117 1.45 -12.72 19.75
C ARG A 117 0.57 -13.46 20.77
N LYS A 118 -0.76 -13.29 20.75
CA LYS A 118 -1.69 -14.07 21.58
C LYS A 118 -1.63 -15.57 21.27
N GLN A 119 -1.53 -15.94 20.00
CA GLN A 119 -1.58 -17.32 19.53
C GLN A 119 -0.22 -18.05 19.64
N MET A 120 0.91 -17.34 19.49
CA MET A 120 2.25 -17.94 19.36
C MET A 120 3.24 -17.49 20.45
N GLY A 121 2.89 -16.46 21.24
CA GLY A 121 3.80 -15.78 22.16
C GLY A 121 4.85 -14.93 21.43
N ASP A 122 5.73 -14.26 22.18
CA ASP A 122 6.82 -13.44 21.60
C ASP A 122 8.01 -14.28 21.08
N GLY A 123 7.81 -15.58 20.89
CA GLY A 123 8.86 -16.55 20.56
C GLY A 123 9.13 -16.75 19.07
N PHE A 124 8.28 -16.21 18.18
CA PHE A 124 8.46 -16.28 16.73
C PHE A 124 9.18 -15.03 16.19
N GLY A 125 9.81 -15.15 15.02
CA GLY A 125 10.58 -14.07 14.41
C GLY A 125 9.72 -12.94 13.83
N PRO A 126 10.29 -11.75 13.61
CA PRO A 126 9.53 -10.60 13.12
C PRO A 126 8.96 -10.85 11.72
N CYS A 127 7.74 -10.39 11.49
CA CYS A 127 7.09 -10.38 10.17
C CYS A 127 7.11 -8.96 9.59
N PHE A 128 7.85 -8.75 8.51
CA PHE A 128 7.90 -7.49 7.77
C PHE A 128 6.95 -7.55 6.58
N PHE A 129 5.94 -6.68 6.55
CA PHE A 129 4.91 -6.64 5.52
C PHE A 129 5.18 -5.56 4.48
N ALA A 130 4.90 -5.86 3.21
CA ALA A 130 4.83 -4.87 2.14
C ALA A 130 3.74 -5.19 1.12
N GLY A 131 3.01 -4.17 0.67
CA GLY A 131 2.06 -4.25 -0.45
C GLY A 131 2.76 -3.96 -1.79
N VAL A 132 2.54 -4.80 -2.79
CA VAL A 132 3.29 -4.85 -4.05
C VAL A 132 2.32 -4.65 -5.22
N PRO A 133 2.08 -3.40 -5.67
CA PRO A 133 1.11 -3.09 -6.71
C PRO A 133 1.59 -3.51 -8.11
N GLY A 134 0.83 -4.36 -8.79
CA GLY A 134 1.10 -4.76 -10.17
C GLY A 134 0.47 -6.09 -10.56
N SER A 135 0.46 -6.38 -11.85
CA SER A 135 -0.04 -7.67 -12.36
C SER A 135 1.00 -8.76 -12.21
N PHE A 136 0.61 -9.90 -11.64
CA PHE A 136 1.43 -11.10 -11.59
C PHE A 136 1.70 -11.75 -12.97
N TYR A 137 1.10 -11.27 -14.06
CA TYR A 137 1.50 -11.63 -15.42
C TYR A 137 2.77 -10.91 -15.91
N GLY A 138 3.27 -9.94 -15.13
CA GLY A 138 4.62 -9.42 -15.24
C GLY A 138 5.51 -9.88 -14.09
N ARG A 139 6.78 -9.46 -14.14
CA ARG A 139 7.67 -9.50 -12.97
C ARG A 139 7.30 -8.39 -11.99
N LEU A 140 7.28 -8.77 -10.71
CA LEU A 140 6.91 -7.98 -9.54
C LEU A 140 8.07 -7.86 -8.55
N PHE A 141 8.99 -8.82 -8.58
CA PHE A 141 10.05 -9.00 -7.60
C PHE A 141 11.42 -9.09 -8.28
N GLN A 142 12.49 -8.93 -7.49
CA GLN A 142 13.85 -9.14 -7.96
C GLN A 142 14.13 -10.63 -8.18
N ARG A 143 15.10 -10.95 -9.05
CA ARG A 143 15.46 -12.35 -9.33
C ARG A 143 15.89 -13.09 -8.06
N LYS A 144 15.39 -14.32 -7.89
CA LYS A 144 15.71 -15.22 -6.75
C LYS A 144 15.53 -14.55 -5.37
N SER A 145 14.45 -13.80 -5.21
CA SER A 145 14.11 -13.08 -3.97
C SER A 145 12.98 -13.72 -3.17
N LEU A 146 12.17 -14.59 -3.79
CA LEU A 146 11.07 -15.31 -3.14
C LEU A 146 11.49 -16.72 -2.72
N HIS A 147 10.97 -17.18 -1.59
CA HIS A 147 11.11 -18.58 -1.14
C HIS A 147 9.80 -19.34 -1.34
N PHE A 148 8.68 -18.72 -0.97
CA PHE A 148 7.34 -19.31 -1.08
C PHE A 148 6.38 -18.35 -1.81
N VAL A 149 5.54 -18.89 -2.69
CA VAL A 149 4.43 -18.18 -3.32
C VAL A 149 3.11 -18.86 -2.96
N HIS A 150 2.17 -18.09 -2.43
CA HIS A 150 0.77 -18.43 -2.28
C HIS A 150 -0.08 -17.65 -3.30
N SER A 151 -1.20 -18.24 -3.72
CA SER A 151 -2.22 -17.58 -4.52
C SER A 151 -3.53 -18.35 -4.36
N SER A 152 -4.65 -17.66 -4.11
CA SER A 152 -5.96 -18.30 -4.02
C SER A 152 -7.03 -17.44 -4.67
N TYR A 153 -7.72 -18.01 -5.66
CA TYR A 153 -8.84 -17.38 -6.37
C TYR A 153 -8.47 -16.04 -7.05
N SER A 154 -7.25 -15.98 -7.61
CA SER A 154 -6.77 -14.86 -8.44
C SER A 154 -6.32 -15.27 -9.84
N LEU A 155 -5.68 -16.42 -10.03
CA LEU A 155 -5.15 -16.88 -11.34
C LEU A 155 -6.22 -17.23 -12.40
N MET A 156 -7.51 -17.23 -12.05
CA MET A 156 -8.56 -17.32 -13.08
C MET A 156 -8.78 -15.99 -13.82
N TRP A 157 -8.32 -14.86 -13.29
CA TRP A 157 -8.47 -13.55 -13.95
C TRP A 157 -7.41 -13.34 -15.02
N LEU A 158 -7.82 -13.08 -16.25
CA LEU A 158 -6.95 -12.88 -17.42
C LEU A 158 -6.32 -11.48 -17.43
N SER A 159 -5.20 -11.32 -18.12
CA SER A 159 -4.50 -10.02 -18.25
C SER A 159 -5.28 -9.01 -19.10
N GLN A 160 -6.15 -9.50 -19.99
CA GLN A 160 -7.05 -8.73 -20.83
C GLN A 160 -8.32 -9.56 -21.11
N VAL A 161 -9.40 -8.87 -21.52
CA VAL A 161 -10.50 -9.54 -22.23
C VAL A 161 -9.92 -10.16 -23.52
N PRO A 162 -10.26 -11.41 -23.87
CA PRO A 162 -9.79 -12.02 -25.12
C PRO A 162 -10.19 -11.22 -26.36
N GLU A 163 -9.37 -11.28 -27.40
CA GLU A 163 -9.65 -10.67 -28.71
C GLU A 163 -10.49 -11.61 -29.57
N GLY A 164 -11.42 -11.06 -30.38
CA GLY A 164 -12.29 -11.85 -31.26
C GLY A 164 -13.57 -12.38 -30.59
N LEU A 165 -14.22 -11.56 -29.76
CA LEU A 165 -15.44 -11.91 -28.99
C LEU A 165 -16.72 -11.26 -29.54
N GLU A 166 -16.68 -10.61 -30.70
CA GLU A 166 -17.81 -9.89 -31.32
C GLU A 166 -19.00 -10.81 -31.68
N GLU A 167 -18.77 -12.13 -31.72
CA GLU A 167 -19.80 -13.15 -31.94
C GLU A 167 -20.46 -13.65 -30.63
N ASN A 168 -20.00 -13.23 -29.44
CA ASN A 168 -20.50 -13.73 -28.15
C ASN A 168 -21.83 -13.08 -27.70
N LYS A 169 -22.72 -12.80 -28.64
CA LYS A 169 -23.97 -12.05 -28.41
C LYS A 169 -24.86 -12.73 -27.35
N GLY A 170 -25.56 -11.91 -26.57
CA GLY A 170 -26.43 -12.35 -25.48
C GLY A 170 -25.71 -12.95 -24.26
N ASN A 171 -24.37 -12.91 -24.21
CA ASN A 171 -23.55 -13.54 -23.17
C ASN A 171 -22.43 -12.60 -22.70
N ILE A 172 -22.11 -12.65 -21.40
CA ILE A 172 -20.98 -11.88 -20.82
C ILE A 172 -19.73 -12.73 -20.57
N TYR A 173 -19.79 -14.03 -20.87
CA TYR A 173 -18.71 -14.99 -20.64
C TYR A 173 -18.83 -16.13 -21.66
N MET A 174 -17.98 -17.16 -21.56
CA MET A 174 -18.26 -18.46 -22.18
C MET A 174 -19.58 -19.01 -21.64
N ALA A 175 -20.44 -19.49 -22.53
CA ALA A 175 -21.69 -20.17 -22.20
C ALA A 175 -21.94 -21.31 -23.19
N SER A 176 -22.89 -22.20 -22.89
CA SER A 176 -23.27 -23.30 -23.79
C SER A 176 -23.88 -22.85 -25.14
N THR A 177 -24.21 -21.57 -25.28
CA THR A 177 -24.66 -20.92 -26.53
C THR A 177 -23.54 -20.18 -27.27
N SER A 178 -22.36 -20.00 -26.66
CA SER A 178 -21.24 -19.27 -27.27
C SER A 178 -20.65 -20.01 -28.48
N PRO A 179 -20.30 -19.31 -29.57
CA PRO A 179 -19.58 -19.89 -30.69
C PRO A 179 -18.24 -20.55 -30.30
N PRO A 180 -17.79 -21.64 -30.97
CA PRO A 180 -16.49 -22.26 -30.69
C PRO A 180 -15.27 -21.35 -30.91
N SER A 181 -15.44 -20.23 -31.63
CA SER A 181 -14.46 -19.13 -31.72
C SER A 181 -14.20 -18.49 -30.36
N VAL A 182 -15.25 -18.18 -29.61
CA VAL A 182 -15.22 -17.58 -28.26
C VAL A 182 -14.47 -18.48 -27.28
N LEU A 183 -14.90 -19.74 -27.15
CA LEU A 183 -14.30 -20.71 -26.22
C LEU A 183 -12.79 -20.86 -26.46
N LYS A 184 -12.39 -20.84 -27.74
CA LYS A 184 -10.99 -20.93 -28.17
C LYS A 184 -10.19 -19.64 -27.95
N ALA A 185 -10.83 -18.46 -28.05
CA ALA A 185 -10.20 -17.18 -27.73
C ALA A 185 -9.88 -17.09 -26.23
N TYR A 186 -10.85 -17.45 -25.38
CA TYR A 186 -10.69 -17.54 -23.93
C TYR A 186 -9.54 -18.47 -23.51
N TYR A 187 -9.53 -19.72 -24.01
CA TYR A 187 -8.45 -20.65 -23.69
C TYR A 187 -7.08 -20.13 -24.16
N ARG A 188 -6.95 -19.61 -25.39
CA ARG A 188 -5.69 -19.02 -25.89
C ARG A 188 -5.16 -17.90 -24.99
N GLN A 189 -6.05 -17.06 -24.46
CA GLN A 189 -5.66 -15.96 -23.59
C GLN A 189 -5.17 -16.50 -22.22
N PHE A 190 -5.85 -17.52 -21.65
CA PHE A 190 -5.34 -18.24 -20.48
C PHE A 190 -3.96 -18.88 -20.73
N GLN A 191 -3.75 -19.58 -21.85
CA GLN A 191 -2.47 -20.20 -22.20
C GLN A 191 -1.32 -19.18 -22.26
N LYS A 192 -1.57 -18.00 -22.83
CA LYS A 192 -0.63 -16.87 -22.89
C LYS A 192 -0.32 -16.34 -21.48
N ASP A 193 -1.35 -16.09 -20.70
CA ASP A 193 -1.24 -15.46 -19.38
C ASP A 193 -0.59 -16.39 -18.34
N PHE A 194 -1.04 -17.64 -18.24
CA PHE A 194 -0.50 -18.60 -17.28
C PHE A 194 0.95 -18.98 -17.59
N SER A 195 1.33 -19.10 -18.87
CA SER A 195 2.74 -19.27 -19.27
C SER A 195 3.61 -18.05 -18.90
N LEU A 196 3.09 -16.83 -19.07
CA LEU A 196 3.79 -15.61 -18.61
C LEU A 196 3.92 -15.54 -17.09
N PHE A 197 2.88 -15.94 -16.34
CA PHE A 197 2.92 -16.04 -14.89
C PHE A 197 4.02 -17.00 -14.42
N LEU A 198 4.02 -18.25 -14.91
CA LEU A 198 5.01 -19.26 -14.57
C LEU A 198 6.42 -18.75 -14.85
N LYS A 199 6.67 -18.25 -16.07
CA LYS A 199 7.98 -17.70 -16.46
C LYS A 199 8.44 -16.52 -15.58
N CYS A 200 7.53 -15.64 -15.16
CA CYS A 200 7.89 -14.54 -14.26
C CYS A 200 8.22 -15.06 -12.85
N ARG A 201 7.47 -16.04 -12.34
CA ARG A 201 7.75 -16.66 -11.03
C ARG A 201 9.05 -17.46 -11.01
N SER A 202 9.44 -18.10 -12.11
CA SER A 202 10.69 -18.89 -12.17
C SER A 202 11.96 -18.03 -12.17
N GLU A 203 11.89 -16.79 -12.67
CA GLU A 203 12.98 -15.81 -12.47
C GLU A 203 13.09 -15.33 -11.01
N GLU A 204 11.97 -15.28 -10.28
CA GLU A 204 11.83 -14.61 -8.98
C GLU A 204 11.99 -15.54 -7.77
N LEU A 205 11.64 -16.81 -7.89
CA LEU A 205 11.86 -17.83 -6.86
C LEU A 205 13.34 -18.24 -6.75
N VAL A 206 13.78 -18.57 -5.54
CA VAL A 206 15.06 -19.25 -5.31
C VAL A 206 15.03 -20.68 -5.84
N ALA A 207 16.20 -21.27 -6.10
CA ALA A 207 16.29 -22.70 -6.42
C ALA A 207 15.78 -23.54 -5.23
N GLY A 208 14.84 -24.46 -5.47
CA GLY A 208 14.14 -25.19 -4.40
C GLY A 208 13.02 -24.40 -3.70
N GLY A 209 12.74 -23.16 -4.15
CA GLY A 209 11.56 -22.40 -3.79
C GLY A 209 10.27 -23.11 -4.21
N ARG A 210 9.15 -22.81 -3.55
CA ARG A 210 7.87 -23.49 -3.75
C ARG A 210 6.74 -22.51 -4.06
N MET A 211 5.74 -23.00 -4.77
CA MET A 211 4.52 -22.27 -5.07
C MET A 211 3.32 -23.19 -4.84
N VAL A 212 2.28 -22.66 -4.18
CA VAL A 212 0.98 -23.31 -4.01
C VAL A 212 -0.07 -22.32 -4.48
N PHE A 213 -0.82 -22.68 -5.52
CA PHE A 213 -1.90 -21.86 -6.06
C PHE A 213 -3.22 -22.63 -6.09
N THR A 214 -4.33 -21.93 -5.84
CA THR A 214 -5.69 -22.47 -5.91
C THR A 214 -6.50 -21.67 -6.94
N ILE A 215 -6.83 -22.29 -8.08
CA ILE A 215 -7.58 -21.67 -9.17
C ILE A 215 -9.04 -22.14 -9.13
N LEU A 216 -9.99 -21.25 -9.41
CA LEU A 216 -11.37 -21.66 -9.73
C LEU A 216 -11.37 -22.33 -11.12
N GLY A 217 -11.54 -23.65 -11.15
CA GLY A 217 -11.54 -24.48 -12.36
C GLY A 217 -12.79 -25.35 -12.49
N ARG A 218 -12.72 -26.36 -13.35
CA ARG A 218 -13.81 -27.31 -13.71
C ARG A 218 -13.31 -28.75 -13.72
N LYS A 219 -14.19 -29.74 -13.51
CA LYS A 219 -13.91 -31.17 -13.72
C LYS A 219 -14.33 -31.64 -15.11
N SER A 220 -15.32 -30.98 -15.70
CA SER A 220 -15.75 -31.16 -17.08
C SER A 220 -14.67 -30.69 -18.06
N GLU A 221 -14.36 -31.50 -19.08
CA GLU A 221 -13.52 -31.09 -20.21
C GLU A 221 -14.24 -30.13 -21.18
N ASP A 222 -15.55 -29.95 -21.05
CA ASP A 222 -16.30 -28.89 -21.74
C ASP A 222 -16.16 -27.54 -20.98
N PRO A 223 -15.52 -26.51 -21.58
CA PRO A 223 -15.35 -25.18 -20.97
C PRO A 223 -16.64 -24.35 -20.92
N SER A 224 -17.74 -24.83 -21.53
CA SER A 224 -19.06 -24.19 -21.49
C SER A 224 -20.00 -24.79 -20.44
N SER A 225 -19.50 -25.72 -19.62
CA SER A 225 -20.32 -26.44 -18.63
C SER A 225 -20.77 -25.56 -17.45
N LYS A 226 -21.83 -26.01 -16.76
CA LYS A 226 -22.36 -25.33 -15.58
C LYS A 226 -21.40 -25.28 -14.38
N GLU A 227 -20.38 -26.13 -14.34
CA GLU A 227 -19.36 -26.09 -13.27
C GLU A 227 -18.54 -24.79 -13.29
N CYS A 228 -18.40 -24.18 -14.47
CA CYS A 228 -17.59 -22.99 -14.69
C CYS A 228 -18.40 -21.73 -15.05
N CYS A 229 -19.42 -21.87 -15.91
CA CYS A 229 -20.06 -20.71 -16.55
C CYS A 229 -21.26 -20.16 -15.78
N TYR A 230 -21.93 -21.01 -14.98
CA TYR A 230 -23.30 -20.76 -14.53
C TYR A 230 -23.47 -19.47 -13.70
N ILE A 231 -22.47 -19.12 -12.89
CA ILE A 231 -22.50 -17.89 -12.06
C ILE A 231 -22.57 -16.61 -12.92
N TRP A 232 -21.95 -16.63 -14.11
CA TRP A 232 -21.96 -15.54 -15.09
C TRP A 232 -23.14 -15.64 -16.06
N GLU A 233 -23.60 -16.86 -16.41
CA GLU A 233 -24.84 -17.05 -17.17
C GLU A 233 -26.05 -16.43 -16.43
N LEU A 234 -26.15 -16.60 -15.11
CA LEU A 234 -27.22 -15.99 -14.31
C LEU A 234 -27.14 -14.45 -14.25
N LEU A 235 -25.94 -13.86 -14.34
CA LEU A 235 -25.76 -12.41 -14.40
C LEU A 235 -26.06 -11.87 -15.82
N ALA A 236 -25.77 -12.65 -16.86
CA ALA A 236 -26.18 -12.33 -18.22
C ALA A 236 -27.71 -12.30 -18.37
N VAL A 237 -28.45 -13.19 -17.69
CA VAL A 237 -29.92 -13.14 -17.65
C VAL A 237 -30.41 -11.83 -17.02
N ALA A 238 -29.88 -11.43 -15.86
CA ALA A 238 -30.25 -10.17 -15.19
C ALA A 238 -29.99 -8.94 -16.08
N LEU A 239 -28.84 -8.89 -16.77
CA LEU A 239 -28.52 -7.81 -17.71
C LEU A 239 -29.43 -7.83 -18.95
N ASN A 240 -29.75 -9.01 -19.48
CA ASN A 240 -30.63 -9.17 -20.64
C ASN A 240 -32.08 -8.72 -20.33
N GLU A 241 -32.59 -8.97 -19.12
CA GLU A 241 -33.89 -8.41 -18.68
C GLU A 241 -33.88 -6.87 -18.72
N MET A 242 -32.80 -6.24 -18.24
CA MET A 242 -32.64 -4.78 -18.28
C MET A 242 -32.48 -4.24 -19.72
N VAL A 243 -31.98 -5.03 -20.66
CA VAL A 243 -31.99 -4.70 -22.11
C VAL A 243 -33.41 -4.78 -22.68
N LEU A 244 -34.17 -5.83 -22.36
CA LEU A 244 -35.56 -6.00 -22.81
C LEU A 244 -36.50 -4.89 -22.28
N GLU A 245 -36.20 -4.33 -21.10
CA GLU A 245 -36.88 -3.16 -20.54
C GLU A 245 -36.41 -1.81 -21.12
N GLY A 246 -35.31 -1.79 -21.88
CA GLY A 246 -34.71 -0.57 -22.43
C GLY A 246 -33.91 0.27 -21.41
N THR A 247 -33.57 -0.32 -20.26
CA THR A 247 -32.72 0.29 -19.21
C THR A 247 -31.23 0.20 -19.56
N ILE A 248 -30.84 -0.78 -20.38
CA ILE A 248 -29.48 -0.95 -20.92
C ILE A 248 -29.54 -1.08 -22.45
N GLU A 249 -28.57 -0.50 -23.17
CA GLU A 249 -28.42 -0.64 -24.63
C GLU A 249 -27.93 -2.06 -24.98
N GLU A 250 -28.55 -2.72 -25.96
CA GLU A 250 -28.18 -4.08 -26.42
C GLU A 250 -26.70 -4.14 -26.84
N GLU A 251 -26.20 -3.10 -27.52
CA GLU A 251 -24.80 -3.00 -27.93
C GLU A 251 -23.82 -2.86 -26.75
N LYS A 252 -24.26 -2.33 -25.61
CA LYS A 252 -23.45 -2.29 -24.37
C LYS A 252 -23.42 -3.66 -23.69
N PHE A 253 -24.51 -4.41 -23.74
CA PHE A 253 -24.56 -5.78 -23.22
C PHE A 253 -23.69 -6.73 -24.05
N ASP A 254 -23.89 -6.77 -25.37
CA ASP A 254 -23.11 -7.62 -26.30
C ASP A 254 -21.60 -7.33 -26.31
N SER A 255 -21.19 -6.11 -25.98
CA SER A 255 -19.77 -5.72 -25.91
C SER A 255 -19.11 -5.97 -24.55
N PHE A 256 -19.86 -6.35 -23.51
CA PHE A 256 -19.32 -6.63 -22.19
C PHE A 256 -18.91 -8.10 -22.06
N ASN A 257 -17.62 -8.37 -21.83
CA ASN A 257 -17.11 -9.73 -21.63
C ASN A 257 -16.18 -9.78 -20.40
N ILE A 258 -16.39 -10.77 -19.53
CA ILE A 258 -15.67 -10.99 -18.29
C ILE A 258 -14.26 -11.54 -18.58
N PRO A 259 -13.17 -10.90 -18.08
CA PRO A 259 -11.80 -11.35 -18.30
C PRO A 259 -11.42 -12.49 -17.34
N GLN A 260 -12.10 -13.63 -17.42
CA GLN A 260 -11.84 -14.82 -16.59
C GLN A 260 -11.60 -16.07 -17.46
N TYR A 261 -10.88 -17.07 -16.96
CA TYR A 261 -10.88 -18.43 -17.47
C TYR A 261 -10.86 -19.47 -16.36
N THR A 262 -11.59 -20.55 -16.55
CA THR A 262 -11.79 -21.64 -15.59
C THR A 262 -11.21 -22.94 -16.17
N PRO A 263 -9.93 -23.24 -15.93
CA PRO A 263 -9.25 -24.35 -16.59
C PRO A 263 -9.68 -25.71 -16.04
N SER A 264 -9.52 -26.77 -16.83
CA SER A 264 -9.52 -28.15 -16.32
C SER A 264 -8.15 -28.51 -15.70
N PRO A 265 -8.04 -29.55 -14.86
CA PRO A 265 -6.76 -29.96 -14.27
C PRO A 265 -5.72 -30.32 -15.34
N LEU A 266 -6.16 -30.95 -16.43
CA LEU A 266 -5.31 -31.33 -17.58
C LEU A 266 -4.78 -30.09 -18.32
N GLU A 267 -5.56 -29.00 -18.39
CA GLU A 267 -5.09 -27.74 -18.97
C GLU A 267 -4.04 -27.06 -18.09
N VAL A 268 -4.19 -27.09 -16.76
CA VAL A 268 -3.17 -26.58 -15.82
C VAL A 268 -1.90 -27.42 -15.90
N GLU A 269 -2.03 -28.75 -15.86
CA GLU A 269 -0.91 -29.69 -15.95
C GLU A 269 -0.13 -29.53 -17.26
N SER A 270 -0.84 -29.55 -18.40
CA SER A 270 -0.23 -29.39 -19.72
C SER A 270 0.48 -28.05 -19.91
N GLU A 271 -0.01 -26.96 -19.31
CA GLU A 271 0.64 -25.65 -19.39
C GLU A 271 1.89 -25.55 -18.50
N VAL A 272 1.90 -26.18 -17.31
CA VAL A 272 3.10 -26.26 -16.46
C VAL A 272 4.18 -27.11 -17.14
N GLU A 273 3.83 -28.27 -17.69
CA GLU A 273 4.78 -29.11 -18.45
C GLU A 273 5.33 -28.40 -19.69
N ARG A 274 4.51 -27.60 -20.38
CA ARG A 274 4.89 -26.89 -21.60
C ARG A 274 5.80 -25.68 -21.37
N GLU A 275 5.62 -24.97 -20.25
CA GLU A 275 6.53 -23.88 -19.86
C GLU A 275 7.83 -24.44 -19.26
N GLY A 276 7.74 -25.49 -18.44
CA GLY A 276 8.87 -26.34 -18.04
C GLY A 276 9.77 -25.78 -16.94
N SER A 277 9.49 -24.62 -16.36
CA SER A 277 10.27 -24.09 -15.23
C SER A 277 9.95 -24.77 -13.88
N PHE A 278 8.86 -25.52 -13.77
CA PHE A 278 8.37 -26.11 -12.52
C PHE A 278 8.00 -27.59 -12.67
N THR A 279 8.10 -28.33 -11.56
CA THR A 279 7.57 -29.68 -11.40
C THR A 279 6.33 -29.65 -10.50
N ILE A 280 5.31 -30.44 -10.83
CA ILE A 280 4.10 -30.57 -10.01
C ILE A 280 4.38 -31.58 -8.88
N ASP A 281 4.41 -31.10 -7.63
CA ASP A 281 4.52 -31.96 -6.44
C ASP A 281 3.16 -32.59 -6.07
N LEU A 282 2.06 -31.88 -6.30
CA LEU A 282 0.68 -32.32 -6.05
C LEU A 282 -0.29 -31.51 -6.93
N LEU A 283 -1.28 -32.19 -7.50
CA LEU A 283 -2.46 -31.61 -8.12
C LEU A 283 -3.69 -32.30 -7.52
N ASP A 284 -4.68 -31.52 -7.06
CA ASP A 284 -5.89 -32.01 -6.40
C ASP A 284 -7.10 -31.14 -6.79
N VAL A 285 -8.32 -31.71 -6.75
CA VAL A 285 -9.54 -31.12 -7.32
C VAL A 285 -10.72 -31.21 -6.34
N SER A 286 -10.66 -30.36 -5.32
CA SER A 286 -11.76 -30.15 -4.36
C SER A 286 -12.94 -29.37 -4.98
N GLN A 287 -14.12 -29.52 -4.38
CA GLN A 287 -15.33 -28.74 -4.69
C GLN A 287 -15.81 -28.05 -3.41
N VAL A 288 -16.31 -26.82 -3.52
CA VAL A 288 -16.88 -26.02 -2.43
C VAL A 288 -18.31 -25.62 -2.79
N ASN A 289 -19.22 -25.61 -1.81
CA ASN A 289 -20.57 -25.08 -2.03
C ASN A 289 -20.50 -23.57 -2.33
N TRP A 290 -21.43 -23.05 -3.13
CA TRP A 290 -21.58 -21.61 -3.36
C TRP A 290 -22.03 -20.89 -2.08
N ASP A 291 -22.80 -21.56 -1.22
CA ASP A 291 -23.10 -21.03 0.12
C ASP A 291 -21.92 -21.26 1.08
N ALA A 292 -21.32 -20.16 1.52
CA ALA A 292 -20.21 -20.16 2.46
C ALA A 292 -20.63 -20.41 3.91
N TYR A 293 -21.92 -20.39 4.25
CA TYR A 293 -22.41 -20.47 5.63
C TYR A 293 -22.83 -21.89 6.07
N ASP A 294 -22.93 -22.83 5.12
CA ASP A 294 -23.40 -24.23 5.23
C ASP A 294 -22.79 -25.11 6.36
N ASP A 295 -21.70 -24.67 7.01
CA ASP A 295 -20.95 -25.45 8.01
C ASP A 295 -20.91 -24.82 9.43
N GLU A 296 -21.40 -23.58 9.61
CA GLU A 296 -21.23 -22.85 10.89
C GLU A 296 -22.45 -22.97 11.83
N VAL A 297 -22.23 -23.60 12.99
CA VAL A 297 -23.28 -24.18 13.84
C VAL A 297 -24.21 -23.15 14.53
N HIS A 298 -23.87 -21.85 14.54
CA HIS A 298 -24.51 -20.86 15.43
C HIS A 298 -24.66 -19.44 14.83
N GLN A 299 -25.83 -19.09 14.26
CA GLN A 299 -26.25 -17.69 14.12
C GLN A 299 -27.77 -17.51 13.78
N SER A 300 -28.29 -16.28 13.82
CA SER A 300 -29.73 -15.96 14.02
C SER A 300 -30.68 -15.90 12.80
N GLU A 301 -31.16 -14.73 12.29
CA GLU A 301 -32.35 -14.68 11.39
C GLU A 301 -32.30 -13.80 10.10
N ALA A 302 -31.27 -12.99 9.84
CA ALA A 302 -31.30 -11.99 8.75
C ALA A 302 -30.64 -12.42 7.41
N PHE A 303 -29.67 -13.33 7.39
CA PHE A 303 -28.99 -13.82 6.17
C PHE A 303 -29.67 -15.10 5.65
N LYS A 304 -31.01 -15.11 5.56
CA LYS A 304 -31.80 -16.31 5.24
C LYS A 304 -31.79 -16.70 3.76
N ASP A 305 -31.15 -15.92 2.91
CA ASP A 305 -31.16 -16.09 1.45
C ASP A 305 -29.74 -16.36 0.95
N GLY A 306 -29.47 -17.63 0.62
CA GLY A 306 -28.20 -18.06 0.02
C GLY A 306 -27.95 -17.42 -1.34
N GLY A 307 -29.01 -17.14 -2.11
CA GLY A 307 -28.92 -16.42 -3.39
C GLY A 307 -28.52 -14.96 -3.19
N TYR A 308 -29.05 -14.29 -2.17
CA TYR A 308 -28.63 -12.95 -1.76
C TYR A 308 -27.19 -12.92 -1.19
N ASN A 309 -26.77 -13.95 -0.45
CA ASN A 309 -25.38 -14.09 0.03
C ASN A 309 -24.41 -14.29 -1.15
N VAL A 310 -24.74 -15.15 -2.11
CA VAL A 310 -23.99 -15.35 -3.36
C VAL A 310 -24.00 -14.07 -4.21
N ALA A 311 -25.12 -13.37 -4.32
CA ALA A 311 -25.23 -12.08 -5.02
C ALA A 311 -24.37 -11.00 -4.37
N LYS A 312 -24.29 -10.93 -3.03
CA LYS A 312 -23.36 -10.04 -2.31
C LYS A 312 -21.89 -10.41 -2.54
N CYS A 313 -21.55 -11.70 -2.55
CA CYS A 313 -20.20 -12.17 -2.86
C CYS A 313 -19.80 -11.77 -4.29
N MET A 314 -20.65 -12.09 -5.28
CA MET A 314 -20.42 -11.74 -6.69
C MET A 314 -20.45 -10.24 -6.92
N ARG A 315 -21.27 -9.48 -6.20
CA ARG A 315 -21.23 -8.01 -6.22
C ARG A 315 -19.89 -7.49 -5.77
N ALA A 316 -19.38 -7.96 -4.63
CA ALA A 316 -18.08 -7.55 -4.11
C ALA A 316 -16.88 -7.93 -5.01
N VAL A 317 -17.11 -8.76 -6.02
CA VAL A 317 -16.13 -9.20 -7.04
C VAL A 317 -16.32 -8.49 -8.39
N ALA A 318 -17.56 -8.27 -8.83
CA ALA A 318 -17.89 -7.83 -10.19
C ALA A 318 -18.38 -6.38 -10.31
N GLU A 319 -18.78 -5.74 -9.21
CA GLU A 319 -19.27 -4.34 -9.21
C GLU A 319 -18.30 -3.36 -9.90
N PRO A 320 -16.97 -3.37 -9.65
CA PRO A 320 -16.04 -2.46 -10.34
C PRO A 320 -15.97 -2.67 -11.86
N LEU A 321 -16.09 -3.91 -12.34
CA LEU A 321 -16.14 -4.21 -13.77
C LEU A 321 -17.42 -3.66 -14.40
N LEU A 322 -18.57 -3.91 -13.78
CA LEU A 322 -19.87 -3.44 -14.25
C LEU A 322 -19.96 -1.90 -14.22
N VAL A 323 -19.51 -1.25 -13.14
CA VAL A 323 -19.43 0.21 -13.02
C VAL A 323 -18.58 0.80 -14.14
N SER A 324 -17.46 0.17 -14.50
CA SER A 324 -16.55 0.67 -15.54
C SER A 324 -17.13 0.66 -16.97
N HIS A 325 -18.19 -0.12 -17.23
CA HIS A 325 -18.75 -0.33 -18.56
C HIS A 325 -20.20 0.17 -18.69
N PHE A 326 -21.04 -0.05 -17.68
CA PHE A 326 -22.45 0.35 -17.66
C PHE A 326 -22.72 1.59 -16.79
N GLY A 327 -21.81 1.93 -15.87
CA GLY A 327 -21.97 3.02 -14.90
C GLY A 327 -22.70 2.63 -13.62
N GLU A 328 -22.56 3.46 -12.57
CA GLU A 328 -23.07 3.18 -11.21
C GLU A 328 -24.60 3.06 -11.13
N ALA A 329 -25.33 3.72 -12.03
CA ALA A 329 -26.79 3.86 -11.96
C ALA A 329 -27.56 2.53 -12.07
N ILE A 330 -27.01 1.52 -12.75
CA ILE A 330 -27.67 0.21 -12.93
C ILE A 330 -27.40 -0.77 -11.79
N ILE A 331 -26.43 -0.48 -10.91
CA ILE A 331 -25.75 -1.51 -10.12
C ILE A 331 -26.62 -2.04 -8.97
N ASP A 332 -27.44 -1.19 -8.35
CA ASP A 332 -28.37 -1.64 -7.31
C ASP A 332 -29.57 -2.43 -7.90
N ASP A 333 -29.98 -2.16 -9.15
CA ASP A 333 -31.04 -2.93 -9.83
C ASP A 333 -30.51 -4.30 -10.31
N VAL A 334 -29.40 -4.33 -11.06
CA VAL A 334 -28.85 -5.59 -11.61
C VAL A 334 -28.51 -6.60 -10.51
N PHE A 335 -27.99 -6.14 -9.35
CA PHE A 335 -27.73 -7.04 -8.22
C PHE A 335 -28.97 -7.40 -7.39
N SER A 336 -30.08 -6.66 -7.50
CA SER A 336 -31.39 -7.10 -6.97
C SER A 336 -31.93 -8.25 -7.81
N ARG A 337 -32.05 -8.05 -9.13
CA ARG A 337 -32.49 -9.08 -10.10
C ARG A 337 -31.63 -10.32 -10.06
N TYR A 338 -30.30 -10.15 -10.04
CA TYR A 338 -29.37 -11.26 -9.89
C TYR A 338 -29.57 -12.03 -8.57
N GLY A 339 -29.85 -11.32 -7.47
CA GLY A 339 -30.23 -11.96 -6.19
C GLY A 339 -31.48 -12.83 -6.34
N GLU A 340 -32.55 -12.30 -6.94
CA GLU A 340 -33.81 -13.02 -7.17
C GLU A 340 -33.63 -14.23 -8.11
N ILE A 341 -32.86 -14.07 -9.19
CA ILE A 341 -32.53 -15.14 -10.15
C ILE A 341 -31.72 -16.25 -9.49
N VAL A 342 -30.67 -15.91 -8.72
CA VAL A 342 -29.86 -16.92 -8.02
C VAL A 342 -30.67 -17.58 -6.90
N ALA A 343 -31.48 -16.83 -6.14
CA ALA A 343 -32.36 -17.39 -5.11
C ALA A 343 -33.40 -18.36 -5.69
N HIS A 344 -34.02 -18.03 -6.83
CA HIS A 344 -34.91 -18.96 -7.54
C HIS A 344 -34.17 -20.24 -7.91
N ARG A 345 -32.97 -20.15 -8.52
CA ARG A 345 -32.19 -21.33 -8.92
C ARG A 345 -31.71 -22.16 -7.74
N MET A 346 -31.36 -21.53 -6.62
CA MET A 346 -31.00 -22.22 -5.38
C MET A 346 -32.23 -22.80 -4.63
N SER A 347 -33.47 -22.52 -5.09
CA SER A 347 -34.71 -23.08 -4.53
C SER A 347 -35.31 -24.26 -5.31
N GLU A 348 -34.82 -24.52 -6.53
CA GLU A 348 -35.15 -25.74 -7.28
C GLU A 348 -34.39 -26.96 -6.72
N GLU A 349 -33.33 -26.72 -5.95
CA GLU A 349 -32.65 -27.67 -5.06
C GLU A 349 -32.71 -27.12 -3.59
N LYS A 350 -32.06 -27.73 -2.59
CA LYS A 350 -32.56 -27.68 -1.19
C LYS A 350 -31.86 -26.77 -0.15
N THR A 351 -32.67 -25.87 0.45
CA THR A 351 -32.75 -25.42 1.88
C THR A 351 -31.64 -24.61 2.58
N GLU A 352 -32.04 -23.46 3.20
CA GLU A 352 -31.88 -23.00 4.63
C GLU A 352 -30.50 -23.13 5.36
N PHE A 353 -29.96 -22.26 6.26
CA PHE A 353 -30.24 -20.95 6.94
C PHE A 353 -29.15 -20.80 8.08
N VAL A 354 -28.52 -19.72 8.61
CA VAL A 354 -28.38 -18.21 8.58
C VAL A 354 -26.97 -17.89 9.24
N ASN A 355 -26.37 -16.75 9.70
CA ASN A 355 -26.40 -15.26 9.89
C ASN A 355 -24.91 -14.86 10.28
N GLY A 356 -24.42 -13.68 10.74
CA GLY A 356 -24.82 -12.27 10.86
C GLY A 356 -24.27 -11.54 12.14
N GLY A 357 -23.19 -10.72 12.06
CA GLY A 357 -22.53 -10.01 13.21
C GLY A 357 -21.61 -8.79 12.84
N ARG A 358 -21.02 -8.07 13.82
CA ARG A 358 -20.24 -6.79 13.66
C ARG A 358 -18.94 -6.74 14.49
N GLU A 359 -17.93 -5.93 14.08
CA GLU A 359 -17.23 -4.95 14.96
C GLU A 359 -16.44 -3.84 14.20
N MET A 360 -15.71 -2.96 14.93
CA MET A 360 -15.19 -1.65 14.47
C MET A 360 -13.71 -1.43 14.89
N GLU A 361 -12.94 -0.59 14.18
CA GLU A 361 -11.47 -0.46 14.32
C GLU A 361 -10.99 0.92 14.82
N VAL A 362 -9.79 0.97 15.42
CA VAL A 362 -9.09 2.18 15.90
C VAL A 362 -8.05 2.65 14.88
N CYS A 363 -8.14 3.89 14.41
CA CYS A 363 -7.16 4.50 13.51
C CYS A 363 -5.92 5.02 14.25
N GLN A 364 -4.73 4.84 13.66
CA GLN A 364 -3.58 5.71 13.94
C GLN A 364 -3.75 7.03 13.18
N VAL A 365 -3.62 8.15 13.91
CA VAL A 365 -4.08 9.49 13.51
C VAL A 365 -3.04 10.29 12.72
N LEU A 366 -1.75 9.95 12.85
CA LEU A 366 -0.66 10.67 12.19
C LEU A 366 -0.53 10.22 10.72
N HIS A 367 -1.25 10.90 9.83
CA HIS A 367 -1.09 10.81 8.38
C HIS A 367 -1.45 12.15 7.72
N MET A 368 -1.07 12.32 6.45
CA MET A 368 -1.43 13.50 5.65
C MET A 368 -2.80 13.33 4.97
N ASN A 369 -3.37 14.41 4.44
CA ASN A 369 -4.60 14.32 3.63
C ASN A 369 -4.35 13.55 2.33
N GLY A 370 -4.94 12.36 2.20
CA GLY A 370 -4.88 11.51 1.01
C GLY A 370 -5.69 12.04 -0.18
N GLY A 371 -5.83 11.18 -1.20
CA GLY A 371 -6.60 11.43 -2.41
C GLY A 371 -5.96 12.43 -3.36
N ARG A 372 -6.79 12.97 -4.27
CA ARG A 372 -6.39 13.91 -5.35
C ARG A 372 -7.20 15.22 -5.38
N GLY A 373 -8.03 15.48 -4.36
CA GLY A 373 -8.88 16.69 -4.27
C GLY A 373 -8.14 17.95 -3.81
N GLU A 374 -8.83 19.10 -3.80
CA GLU A 374 -8.23 20.41 -3.48
C GLU A 374 -7.57 20.46 -2.08
N LYS A 375 -8.11 19.73 -1.10
CA LYS A 375 -7.58 19.66 0.28
C LYS A 375 -6.43 18.62 0.44
N SER A 376 -6.06 17.88 -0.62
CA SER A 376 -5.07 16.78 -0.54
C SER A 376 -3.61 17.23 -0.45
N TYR A 377 -2.76 16.42 0.17
CA TYR A 377 -1.31 16.62 0.21
C TYR A 377 -0.69 16.58 -1.19
N ALA A 378 -1.25 15.77 -2.10
CA ALA A 378 -0.81 15.68 -3.49
C ALA A 378 -0.92 17.00 -4.26
N GLN A 379 -1.87 17.89 -3.92
CA GLN A 379 -2.00 19.22 -4.52
C GLN A 379 -1.25 20.32 -3.74
N ASN A 380 -1.06 20.17 -2.43
CA ASN A 380 -0.60 21.27 -1.55
C ASN A 380 0.84 21.13 -1.02
N SER A 381 1.62 20.15 -1.53
CA SER A 381 3.00 19.87 -1.07
C SER A 381 4.11 20.43 -2.01
N SER A 382 3.83 21.57 -2.64
CA SER A 382 4.77 22.32 -3.50
C SER A 382 6.06 22.74 -2.78
N ILE A 383 5.96 23.03 -1.49
CA ILE A 383 7.08 23.43 -0.64
C ILE A 383 8.04 22.24 -0.43
N GLN A 384 7.51 21.05 -0.14
CA GLN A 384 8.31 19.83 0.00
C GLN A 384 8.90 19.39 -1.36
N ARG A 385 8.19 19.64 -2.47
CA ARG A 385 8.77 19.53 -3.83
C ARG A 385 9.99 20.45 -4.02
N LYS A 386 9.92 21.72 -3.59
CA LYS A 386 11.03 22.71 -3.64
C LYS A 386 12.21 22.25 -2.77
N MET A 387 11.95 21.77 -1.55
CA MET A 387 12.95 21.19 -0.64
C MET A 387 13.72 20.02 -1.27
N ILE A 388 13.01 19.04 -1.85
CA ILE A 388 13.63 17.90 -2.55
C ILE A 388 14.46 18.41 -3.74
N SER A 389 13.93 19.33 -4.55
CA SER A 389 14.63 19.85 -5.73
C SER A 389 15.91 20.63 -5.40
N MET A 390 15.96 21.33 -4.25
CA MET A 390 17.17 22.04 -3.79
C MET A 390 18.26 21.07 -3.29
N THR A 391 17.85 20.01 -2.60
CA THR A 391 18.75 19.09 -1.89
C THR A 391 19.19 17.89 -2.73
N LYS A 392 18.50 17.59 -3.85
CA LYS A 392 18.70 16.36 -4.65
C LYS A 392 20.14 16.07 -5.03
N ARG A 393 20.96 17.11 -5.29
CA ARG A 393 22.40 16.98 -5.60
C ARG A 393 23.13 16.09 -4.59
N ILE A 394 22.84 16.24 -3.30
CA ILE A 394 23.49 15.49 -2.22
C ILE A 394 23.07 14.01 -2.29
N ALA A 395 21.80 13.74 -2.58
CA ALA A 395 21.29 12.38 -2.74
C ALA A 395 21.81 11.71 -4.03
N GLU A 396 21.93 12.46 -5.13
CA GLU A 396 22.53 12.05 -6.40
C GLU A 396 24.03 11.74 -6.25
N GLU A 397 24.78 12.59 -5.53
CA GLU A 397 26.19 12.35 -5.21
C GLU A 397 26.38 11.11 -4.32
N ALA A 398 25.58 10.98 -3.25
CA ALA A 398 25.65 9.84 -2.33
C ALA A 398 25.30 8.50 -3.04
N ILE A 399 24.17 8.40 -3.75
CA ILE A 399 23.78 7.15 -4.41
C ILE A 399 24.74 6.78 -5.55
N THR A 400 25.32 7.77 -6.25
CA THR A 400 26.30 7.47 -7.30
C THR A 400 27.65 7.07 -6.74
N ASN A 401 28.07 7.59 -5.58
CA ASN A 401 29.27 7.11 -4.88
C ASN A 401 29.07 5.68 -4.38
N LEU A 402 27.93 5.37 -3.76
CA LEU A 402 27.57 4.01 -3.38
C LEU A 402 27.62 3.05 -4.60
N TYR A 403 27.01 3.44 -5.72
CA TYR A 403 26.99 2.61 -6.93
C TYR A 403 28.41 2.41 -7.51
N ARG A 404 29.25 3.45 -7.56
CA ARG A 404 30.67 3.36 -7.98
C ARG A 404 31.50 2.42 -7.12
N ASN A 405 31.15 2.28 -5.84
CA ASN A 405 31.91 1.47 -4.88
C ASN A 405 31.44 0.01 -4.82
N THR A 406 30.19 -0.28 -5.19
CA THR A 406 29.55 -1.59 -4.96
C THR A 406 29.07 -2.31 -6.22
N PHE A 407 28.76 -1.60 -7.31
CA PHE A 407 28.21 -2.13 -8.58
C PHE A 407 27.21 -3.29 -8.42
N PRO A 408 26.16 -3.14 -7.59
CA PRO A 408 25.33 -4.26 -7.20
C PRO A 408 24.39 -4.64 -8.36
N ALA A 409 24.09 -5.93 -8.50
CA ALA A 409 23.12 -6.41 -9.51
C ALA A 409 21.66 -6.04 -9.16
N SER A 410 21.41 -5.70 -7.90
CA SER A 410 20.12 -5.28 -7.34
C SER A 410 20.38 -4.08 -6.43
N LEU A 411 19.61 -2.99 -6.58
CA LEU A 411 19.79 -1.78 -5.78
C LEU A 411 18.52 -1.50 -4.98
N ALA A 412 18.56 -1.75 -3.67
CA ALA A 412 17.43 -1.50 -2.77
C ALA A 412 17.47 -0.08 -2.21
N ILE A 413 16.49 0.73 -2.61
CA ILE A 413 16.29 2.13 -2.22
C ILE A 413 15.03 2.20 -1.35
N ALA A 414 15.12 2.74 -0.15
CA ALA A 414 13.97 3.05 0.69
C ALA A 414 13.72 4.56 0.76
N ASP A 415 12.45 4.97 0.74
CA ASP A 415 12.01 6.35 1.01
C ASP A 415 11.13 6.35 2.26
N LEU A 416 11.58 7.01 3.34
CA LEU A 416 11.02 6.88 4.68
C LEU A 416 10.21 8.11 5.09
N GLY A 417 8.91 7.92 5.29
CA GLY A 417 7.91 9.00 5.41
C GLY A 417 7.55 9.57 4.04
N CYS A 418 7.23 8.70 3.07
CA CYS A 418 7.00 9.05 1.67
C CYS A 418 5.74 9.90 1.44
N SER A 419 4.84 10.00 2.43
CA SER A 419 3.54 10.68 2.37
C SER A 419 2.65 10.14 1.23
N SER A 420 1.65 10.91 0.82
CA SER A 420 0.68 10.62 -0.25
C SER A 420 0.92 11.54 -1.45
N GLY A 421 1.27 11.01 -2.61
CA GLY A 421 1.29 11.76 -3.88
C GLY A 421 2.65 11.79 -4.61
N PRO A 422 2.94 12.83 -5.43
CA PRO A 422 4.01 12.79 -6.41
C PRO A 422 5.42 13.05 -5.86
N ASN A 423 5.57 13.40 -4.57
CA ASN A 423 6.85 13.85 -4.04
C ASN A 423 7.88 12.73 -3.96
N THR A 424 7.49 11.57 -3.43
CA THR A 424 8.30 10.35 -3.38
C THR A 424 8.73 9.85 -4.76
N LEU A 425 7.80 9.72 -5.71
CA LEU A 425 8.09 9.21 -7.07
C LEU A 425 9.08 10.10 -7.85
N TYR A 426 9.06 11.41 -7.61
CA TYR A 426 10.07 12.32 -8.17
C TYR A 426 11.46 12.07 -7.59
N ALA A 427 11.60 11.96 -6.25
CA ALA A 427 12.87 11.70 -5.59
C ALA A 427 13.48 10.37 -6.09
N VAL A 428 12.67 9.32 -6.16
CA VAL A 428 13.04 8.03 -6.77
C VAL A 428 13.47 8.19 -8.22
N SER A 429 12.77 9.03 -9.02
CA SER A 429 13.14 9.26 -10.43
C SER A 429 14.53 9.88 -10.58
N GLU A 430 14.91 10.86 -9.74
CA GLU A 430 16.21 11.52 -9.81
C GLU A 430 17.34 10.57 -9.37
N LEU A 431 17.11 9.79 -8.30
CA LEU A 431 18.03 8.74 -7.85
C LEU A 431 18.31 7.68 -8.94
N VAL A 432 17.27 7.19 -9.61
CA VAL A 432 17.40 6.20 -10.70
C VAL A 432 18.11 6.81 -11.93
N LYS A 433 17.83 8.08 -12.27
CA LYS A 433 18.54 8.79 -13.35
C LYS A 433 20.03 8.94 -13.06
N ALA A 434 20.40 9.32 -11.84
CA ALA A 434 21.80 9.50 -11.45
C ALA A 434 22.59 8.18 -11.53
N VAL A 435 22.01 7.06 -11.08
CA VAL A 435 22.61 5.73 -11.23
C VAL A 435 22.71 5.32 -12.70
N ASP A 436 21.67 5.58 -13.52
CA ASP A 436 21.69 5.25 -14.94
C ASP A 436 22.75 6.04 -15.73
N GLU A 437 22.93 7.33 -15.44
CA GLU A 437 23.96 8.15 -16.08
C GLU A 437 25.37 7.61 -15.75
N VAL A 438 25.61 7.22 -14.50
CA VAL A 438 26.91 6.71 -14.06
C VAL A 438 27.19 5.31 -14.60
N ARG A 439 26.22 4.38 -14.57
CA ARG A 439 26.43 3.05 -15.18
C ARG A 439 26.64 3.16 -16.70
N ARG A 440 25.97 4.10 -17.38
CA ARG A 440 26.23 4.41 -18.81
C ARG A 440 27.65 4.93 -19.03
N LYS A 441 28.13 5.88 -18.22
CA LYS A 441 29.50 6.43 -18.30
C LYS A 441 30.57 5.36 -18.06
N LEU A 442 30.26 4.32 -17.28
CA LEU A 442 31.18 3.21 -16.97
C LEU A 442 30.99 1.98 -17.88
N GLY A 443 29.98 1.97 -18.77
CA GLY A 443 29.67 0.80 -19.62
C GLY A 443 29.08 -0.40 -18.87
N HIS A 444 28.57 -0.20 -17.66
CA HIS A 444 28.03 -1.25 -16.80
C HIS A 444 26.55 -1.58 -17.12
N GLN A 445 26.12 -2.78 -16.73
CA GLN A 445 24.70 -3.15 -16.74
C GLN A 445 23.93 -2.35 -15.68
N SER A 446 22.65 -2.08 -15.93
CA SER A 446 21.78 -1.36 -14.99
C SER A 446 21.26 -2.35 -13.92
N PRO A 447 21.23 -1.98 -12.63
CA PRO A 447 20.73 -2.86 -11.56
C PRO A 447 19.22 -3.09 -11.66
N GLU A 448 18.71 -4.17 -11.06
CA GLU A 448 17.28 -4.28 -10.75
C GLU A 448 16.98 -3.40 -9.51
N TYR A 449 16.25 -2.30 -9.68
CA TYR A 449 15.92 -1.40 -8.57
C TYR A 449 14.76 -1.99 -7.75
N GLN A 450 14.92 -2.04 -6.43
CA GLN A 450 13.84 -2.32 -5.48
C GLN A 450 13.55 -1.05 -4.71
N VAL A 451 12.34 -0.50 -4.88
CA VAL A 451 11.93 0.78 -4.31
C VAL A 451 10.91 0.52 -3.21
N LEU A 452 11.26 0.91 -2.00
CA LEU A 452 10.54 0.59 -0.77
C LEU A 452 10.00 1.89 -0.14
N LEU A 453 8.71 2.14 -0.34
CA LEU A 453 8.06 3.37 0.08
C LEU A 453 7.44 3.16 1.46
N ASN A 454 7.97 3.78 2.50
CA ASN A 454 7.49 3.63 3.87
C ASN A 454 6.74 4.87 4.34
N ASP A 455 5.61 4.63 5.01
CA ASP A 455 4.88 5.61 5.82
C ASP A 455 4.02 4.85 6.86
N LEU A 456 3.29 5.56 7.71
CA LEU A 456 2.39 4.96 8.69
C LEU A 456 1.15 4.31 8.02
N PRO A 457 0.49 3.32 8.64
CA PRO A 457 -0.66 2.60 8.06
C PRO A 457 -1.86 3.47 7.65
N GLY A 458 -1.94 4.72 8.15
CA GLY A 458 -2.96 5.70 7.76
C GLY A 458 -2.73 6.38 6.40
N ASN A 459 -1.50 6.41 5.89
CA ASN A 459 -1.11 7.11 4.66
C ASN A 459 -1.75 6.51 3.40
N ASP A 460 -2.12 7.32 2.41
CA ASP A 460 -2.75 6.87 1.16
C ASP A 460 -1.73 6.33 0.16
N PHE A 461 -1.26 5.10 0.43
CA PHE A 461 -0.46 4.30 -0.49
C PHE A 461 -1.21 4.02 -1.79
N ASN A 462 -2.53 3.89 -1.72
CA ASN A 462 -3.39 3.66 -2.87
C ASN A 462 -3.28 4.76 -3.94
N ALA A 463 -3.17 6.03 -3.54
CA ALA A 463 -2.93 7.15 -4.45
C ALA A 463 -1.53 7.10 -5.10
N ILE A 464 -0.50 6.62 -4.40
CA ILE A 464 0.83 6.39 -4.99
C ILE A 464 0.76 5.24 -6.00
N PHE A 465 0.18 4.10 -5.61
CA PHE A 465 0.12 2.89 -6.44
C PHE A 465 -0.62 3.14 -7.76
N LYS A 466 -1.76 3.86 -7.71
CA LYS A 466 -2.52 4.34 -8.89
C LYS A 466 -1.79 5.40 -9.74
N SER A 467 -0.59 5.81 -9.34
CA SER A 467 0.27 6.76 -10.07
C SER A 467 1.52 6.10 -10.66
N LEU A 468 1.81 4.83 -10.35
CA LEU A 468 3.00 4.12 -10.85
C LEU A 468 2.98 3.88 -12.36
N VAL A 469 1.80 3.76 -12.99
CA VAL A 469 1.67 3.63 -14.45
C VAL A 469 2.29 4.82 -15.16
N GLY A 470 1.88 6.04 -14.78
CA GLY A 470 2.44 7.29 -15.32
C GLY A 470 3.92 7.44 -15.02
N PHE A 471 4.38 7.06 -13.81
CA PHE A 471 5.81 7.03 -13.51
C PHE A 471 6.61 6.12 -14.46
N HIS A 472 6.15 4.89 -14.70
CA HIS A 472 6.85 3.97 -15.59
C HIS A 472 6.83 4.43 -17.05
N GLU A 473 5.74 5.04 -17.51
CA GLU A 473 5.71 5.69 -18.81
C GLU A 473 6.69 6.86 -18.90
N ASP A 474 6.69 7.77 -17.94
CA ASP A 474 7.50 8.99 -18.00
C ASP A 474 9.00 8.69 -17.86
N MET A 475 9.36 7.68 -17.07
CA MET A 475 10.73 7.13 -17.06
C MET A 475 11.13 6.54 -18.42
N ARG A 476 10.24 5.80 -19.11
CA ARG A 476 10.50 5.32 -20.48
C ARG A 476 10.59 6.48 -21.49
N LYS A 477 9.77 7.52 -21.37
CA LYS A 477 9.82 8.73 -22.22
C LYS A 477 11.14 9.50 -22.02
N GLN A 478 11.64 9.59 -20.78
CA GLN A 478 12.86 10.34 -20.43
C GLN A 478 14.16 9.55 -20.66
N MET A 479 14.16 8.23 -20.45
CA MET A 479 15.38 7.40 -20.40
C MET A 479 15.41 6.28 -21.47
N GLY A 480 14.32 6.10 -22.22
CA GLY A 480 14.13 4.95 -23.10
C GLY A 480 13.98 3.64 -22.33
N ASN A 481 14.01 2.51 -23.04
CA ASN A 481 13.94 1.17 -22.44
C ASN A 481 15.32 0.65 -21.96
N GLY A 482 16.28 1.56 -21.70
CA GLY A 482 17.67 1.20 -21.45
C GLY A 482 18.04 1.03 -19.97
N PHE A 483 17.21 1.49 -19.04
CA PHE A 483 17.43 1.40 -17.59
C PHE A 483 16.85 0.10 -17.01
N GLY A 484 17.36 -0.34 -15.86
CA GLY A 484 16.89 -1.55 -15.18
C GLY A 484 15.47 -1.42 -14.62
N PRO A 485 14.75 -2.54 -14.43
CA PRO A 485 13.38 -2.50 -13.92
C PRO A 485 13.33 -1.96 -12.49
N CYS A 486 12.27 -1.20 -12.18
CA CYS A 486 11.97 -0.71 -10.83
C CYS A 486 10.78 -1.47 -10.25
N PHE A 487 11.02 -2.25 -9.19
CA PHE A 487 10.01 -2.99 -8.45
C PHE A 487 9.60 -2.21 -7.21
N PHE A 488 8.36 -1.76 -7.15
CA PHE A 488 7.84 -0.94 -6.05
C PHE A 488 7.10 -1.77 -4.99
N ALA A 489 7.27 -1.41 -3.72
CA ALA A 489 6.42 -1.89 -2.64
C ALA A 489 6.18 -0.80 -1.59
N GLY A 490 4.95 -0.70 -1.08
CA GLY A 490 4.60 0.13 0.07
C GLY A 490 4.74 -0.64 1.38
N VAL A 491 5.40 -0.04 2.38
CA VAL A 491 5.81 -0.68 3.64
C VAL A 491 5.19 0.07 4.81
N PRO A 492 4.01 -0.37 5.31
CA PRO A 492 3.29 0.31 6.37
C PRO A 492 3.96 0.10 7.74
N GLY A 493 4.30 1.19 8.44
CA GLY A 493 4.83 1.13 9.80
C GLY A 493 5.66 2.35 10.18
N SER A 494 5.93 2.52 11.47
CA SER A 494 6.81 3.60 11.95
C SER A 494 8.28 3.25 11.70
N PHE A 495 9.03 4.19 11.12
CA PHE A 495 10.49 4.09 11.01
C PHE A 495 11.22 4.17 12.37
N TYR A 496 10.54 4.41 13.48
CA TYR A 496 11.08 4.19 14.82
C TYR A 496 11.08 2.71 15.25
N GLY A 497 10.54 1.82 14.42
CA GLY A 497 10.81 0.38 14.49
C GLY A 497 11.75 -0.09 13.37
N ARG A 498 12.10 -1.38 13.42
CA ARG A 498 12.57 -2.09 12.23
C ARG A 498 11.39 -2.34 11.30
N LEU A 499 11.61 -2.05 10.02
CA LEU A 499 10.68 -2.18 8.90
C LEU A 499 11.17 -3.20 7.87
N PHE A 500 12.48 -3.45 7.85
CA PHE A 500 13.15 -4.24 6.83
C PHE A 500 13.99 -5.36 7.45
N GLN A 501 14.40 -6.31 6.61
CA GLN A 501 15.30 -7.38 7.02
C GLN A 501 16.74 -6.88 7.17
N ARG A 502 17.53 -7.60 7.98
CA ARG A 502 18.92 -7.20 8.25
C ARG A 502 19.75 -7.18 6.98
N LYS A 503 20.53 -6.10 6.80
CA LYS A 503 21.41 -5.84 5.63
C LYS A 503 20.71 -6.02 4.27
N SER A 504 19.46 -5.58 4.15
CA SER A 504 18.65 -5.64 2.91
C SER A 504 18.61 -4.32 2.12
N LEU A 505 18.86 -3.17 2.77
CA LEU A 505 18.86 -1.86 2.14
C LEU A 505 20.25 -1.46 1.65
N HIS A 506 20.31 -0.77 0.51
CA HIS A 506 21.54 -0.16 0.00
C HIS A 506 21.52 1.35 0.22
N PHE A 507 20.41 2.00 -0.12
CA PHE A 507 20.22 3.44 0.03
C PHE A 507 18.95 3.75 0.82
N VAL A 508 19.05 4.67 1.78
CA VAL A 508 17.90 5.26 2.48
C VAL A 508 17.81 6.74 2.10
N TYR A 509 16.64 7.14 1.60
CA TYR A 509 16.24 8.52 1.46
C TYR A 509 15.14 8.83 2.48
N SER A 510 15.08 10.08 2.94
CA SER A 510 14.00 10.57 3.78
C SER A 510 13.94 12.08 3.71
N SER A 511 12.76 12.65 3.48
CA SER A 511 12.59 14.10 3.40
C SER A 511 11.36 14.58 4.14
N CYS A 512 11.56 15.49 5.08
CA CYS A 512 10.49 16.17 5.81
C CYS A 512 9.60 15.24 6.64
N SER A 513 10.18 14.15 7.16
CA SER A 513 9.48 13.17 8.01
C SER A 513 10.15 12.92 9.36
N VAL A 514 11.49 12.87 9.44
CA VAL A 514 12.27 12.54 10.67
C VAL A 514 12.07 13.52 11.84
N MET A 515 11.50 14.71 11.60
CA MET A 515 11.13 15.64 12.68
C MET A 515 9.81 15.30 13.40
N TRP A 516 9.00 14.38 12.86
CA TRP A 516 7.80 13.88 13.53
C TRP A 516 8.19 12.85 14.59
N LEU A 517 7.79 13.10 15.84
CA LEU A 517 8.09 12.24 16.99
C LEU A 517 7.21 10.98 16.98
N SER A 518 7.66 9.91 17.65
CA SER A 518 6.87 8.66 17.77
C SER A 518 5.59 8.85 18.58
N GLN A 519 5.59 9.83 19.49
CA GLN A 519 4.47 10.21 20.34
C GLN A 519 4.58 11.69 20.77
N VAL A 520 3.49 12.24 21.29
CA VAL A 520 3.54 13.48 22.06
C VAL A 520 4.34 13.24 23.35
N PRO A 521 5.30 14.11 23.72
CA PRO A 521 6.05 13.97 24.96
C PRO A 521 5.14 13.94 26.20
N GLU A 522 5.49 13.15 27.21
CA GLU A 522 4.73 13.11 28.46
C GLU A 522 4.94 14.37 29.32
N GLY A 523 3.91 14.74 30.09
CA GLY A 523 4.02 15.76 31.15
C GLY A 523 3.85 17.21 30.71
N LEU A 524 3.37 17.49 29.49
CA LEU A 524 3.23 18.84 28.90
C LEU A 524 2.14 19.76 29.53
N LYS A 525 1.78 19.56 30.80
CA LYS A 525 0.69 20.27 31.49
C LYS A 525 0.83 21.80 31.55
N ASP A 526 2.04 22.30 31.34
CA ASP A 526 2.39 23.72 31.41
C ASP A 526 2.42 24.41 30.03
N ASN A 527 2.18 23.72 28.91
CA ASN A 527 2.28 24.28 27.54
C ASN A 527 1.03 25.06 27.09
N LYS A 528 0.39 25.80 28.01
CA LYS A 528 -0.93 26.44 27.77
C LYS A 528 -0.95 27.36 26.53
N GLY A 529 -2.08 27.37 25.82
CA GLY A 529 -2.32 28.19 24.62
C GLY A 529 -1.31 27.95 23.49
N SER A 530 -0.67 26.77 23.45
CA SER A 530 0.48 26.48 22.57
C SER A 530 0.45 25.01 22.12
N ILE A 531 0.25 24.75 20.84
CA ILE A 531 0.09 23.38 20.32
C ILE A 531 1.42 22.66 20.02
N CYS A 532 2.55 23.30 20.27
CA CYS A 532 3.89 22.77 20.06
C CYS A 532 4.91 23.50 20.95
N MET A 533 6.19 23.17 20.82
CA MET A 533 7.30 23.91 21.43
C MET A 533 7.48 25.28 20.75
N VAL A 534 7.37 26.38 21.50
CA VAL A 534 7.49 27.76 21.00
C VAL A 534 8.31 28.64 21.97
N GLY A 535 8.65 29.87 21.56
CA GLY A 535 9.41 30.85 22.37
C GLY A 535 8.82 31.23 23.74
N ARG A 536 7.58 30.84 24.02
CA ARG A 536 6.91 30.99 25.33
C ARG A 536 6.77 29.70 26.13
N SER A 537 7.16 28.54 25.57
CA SER A 537 7.05 27.24 26.24
C SER A 537 8.02 27.14 27.42
N PRO A 538 7.61 26.58 28.57
CA PRO A 538 8.49 26.39 29.72
C PRO A 538 9.73 25.52 29.41
N PRO A 539 10.88 25.75 30.08
CA PRO A 539 12.09 24.91 29.89
C PRO A 539 11.87 23.41 30.19
N SER A 540 10.86 23.05 31.00
CA SER A 540 10.40 21.67 31.20
C SER A 540 9.84 21.06 29.92
N VAL A 541 8.97 21.80 29.21
CA VAL A 541 8.36 21.43 27.92
C VAL A 541 9.44 21.28 26.85
N VAL A 542 10.30 22.29 26.66
CA VAL A 542 11.40 22.25 25.68
C VAL A 542 12.28 21.01 25.88
N LYS A 543 12.60 20.68 27.14
CA LYS A 543 13.39 19.51 27.51
C LYS A 543 12.66 18.18 27.32
N ALA A 544 11.32 18.16 27.42
CA ALA A 544 10.52 16.96 27.13
C ALA A 544 10.53 16.64 25.63
N PHE A 545 10.27 17.64 24.77
CA PHE A 545 10.35 17.50 23.32
C PHE A 545 11.75 17.05 22.85
N TYR A 546 12.83 17.67 23.33
CA TYR A 546 14.19 17.25 22.96
C TYR A 546 14.54 15.82 23.44
N ARG A 547 14.06 15.40 24.63
CA ARG A 547 14.25 14.02 25.11
C ARG A 547 13.52 13.00 24.25
N GLN A 548 12.31 13.32 23.81
CA GLN A 548 11.54 12.48 22.90
C GLN A 548 12.30 12.34 21.57
N PHE A 549 12.71 13.47 20.96
CA PHE A 549 13.54 13.46 19.75
C PHE A 549 14.84 12.66 19.89
N GLN A 550 15.59 12.85 20.98
CA GLN A 550 16.83 12.10 21.21
C GLN A 550 16.57 10.59 21.32
N THR A 551 15.45 10.18 21.90
CA THR A 551 15.07 8.76 22.02
C THR A 551 14.69 8.20 20.65
N ASP A 552 13.79 8.90 19.95
CA ASP A 552 13.25 8.54 18.65
C ASP A 552 14.35 8.48 17.58
N PHE A 553 15.18 9.51 17.46
CA PHE A 553 16.24 9.58 16.45
C PHE A 553 17.38 8.57 16.73
N SER A 554 17.73 8.32 18.00
CA SER A 554 18.68 7.23 18.33
C SER A 554 18.12 5.85 17.95
N LEU A 555 16.81 5.62 18.15
CA LEU A 555 16.16 4.37 17.80
C LEU A 555 15.98 4.21 16.29
N PHE A 556 15.70 5.29 15.57
CA PHE A 556 15.73 5.35 14.10
C PHE A 556 17.10 4.92 13.57
N LEU A 557 18.18 5.56 14.02
CA LEU A 557 19.56 5.25 13.59
C LEU A 557 19.87 3.77 13.82
N LYS A 558 19.62 3.26 15.04
CA LYS A 558 19.84 1.85 15.37
C LYS A 558 19.03 0.88 14.47
N CYS A 559 17.76 1.21 14.18
CA CYS A 559 16.96 0.37 13.29
C CYS A 559 17.51 0.38 11.85
N ARG A 560 17.91 1.54 11.33
CA ARG A 560 18.55 1.66 10.01
C ARG A 560 19.91 0.96 9.95
N SER A 561 20.67 0.93 11.04
CA SER A 561 22.01 0.34 11.09
C SER A 561 22.02 -1.20 11.10
N GLU A 562 20.93 -1.83 11.54
CA GLU A 562 20.68 -3.27 11.34
C GLU A 562 20.24 -3.59 9.89
N GLU A 563 19.55 -2.66 9.21
CA GLU A 563 18.87 -2.87 7.93
C GLU A 563 19.70 -2.52 6.69
N LEU A 564 20.58 -1.53 6.78
CA LEU A 564 21.54 -1.18 5.72
C LEU A 564 22.66 -2.21 5.61
N VAL A 565 23.14 -2.44 4.38
CA VAL A 565 24.41 -3.11 4.14
C VAL A 565 25.58 -2.28 4.68
N ALA A 566 26.72 -2.92 4.97
CA ALA A 566 27.95 -2.19 5.29
C ALA A 566 28.38 -1.37 4.06
N GLY A 567 28.70 -0.09 4.24
CA GLY A 567 28.90 0.85 3.13
C GLY A 567 27.61 1.29 2.41
N GLY A 568 26.44 0.94 2.94
CA GLY A 568 25.16 1.51 2.53
C GLY A 568 25.01 2.96 3.00
N SER A 569 24.35 3.81 2.21
CA SER A 569 24.26 5.26 2.47
C SER A 569 22.85 5.71 2.83
N MET A 570 22.76 6.79 3.60
CA MET A 570 21.51 7.37 4.08
C MET A 570 21.55 8.89 3.93
N VAL A 571 20.54 9.48 3.28
CA VAL A 571 20.38 10.92 3.10
C VAL A 571 19.07 11.39 3.72
N LEU A 572 19.16 12.30 4.68
CA LEU A 572 18.03 12.83 5.46
C LEU A 572 17.90 14.34 5.24
N ASN A 573 16.74 14.80 4.78
CA ASN A 573 16.36 16.22 4.76
C ASN A 573 15.43 16.50 5.96
N ILE A 574 15.95 17.12 7.01
CA ILE A 574 15.25 17.37 8.28
C ILE A 574 14.85 18.84 8.36
N MET A 575 13.60 19.17 8.72
CA MET A 575 13.24 20.55 9.06
C MET A 575 13.94 20.94 10.37
N SER A 576 14.72 22.01 10.32
CA SER A 576 15.78 22.33 11.28
C SER A 576 15.69 23.78 11.75
N ARG A 577 16.62 24.16 12.62
CA ARG A 577 17.02 25.54 12.96
C ARG A 577 18.47 25.79 12.61
N LYS A 578 18.88 27.06 12.64
CA LYS A 578 20.25 27.55 12.80
C LYS A 578 20.55 27.97 14.24
N SER A 579 19.53 28.48 14.93
CA SER A 579 19.62 28.84 16.34
C SER A 579 19.80 27.60 17.22
N GLU A 580 20.74 27.67 18.16
CA GLU A 580 20.88 26.66 19.22
C GLU A 580 19.79 26.77 20.31
N ASP A 581 18.99 27.84 20.31
CA ASP A 581 17.75 27.94 21.10
C ASP A 581 16.60 27.15 20.40
N PRO A 582 16.09 26.05 21.01
CA PRO A 582 15.00 25.27 20.44
C PRO A 582 13.66 26.03 20.37
N SER A 583 13.52 27.13 21.11
CA SER A 583 12.30 27.91 21.19
C SER A 583 12.23 29.06 20.16
N SER A 584 13.26 29.18 19.30
CA SER A 584 13.38 30.23 18.29
C SER A 584 12.28 30.20 17.21
N LYS A 585 11.99 31.37 16.61
CA LYS A 585 10.96 31.52 15.55
C LYS A 585 11.25 30.69 14.29
N GLU A 586 12.49 30.30 14.04
CA GLU A 586 12.95 29.64 12.81
C GLU A 586 12.20 28.33 12.46
N CYS A 587 11.65 27.66 13.47
CA CYS A 587 11.05 26.34 13.30
C CYS A 587 9.52 26.30 13.45
N CYS A 588 9.01 26.94 14.51
CA CYS A 588 7.66 26.69 14.99
C CYS A 588 6.67 27.83 14.70
N TYR A 589 7.08 28.86 13.97
CA TYR A 589 6.25 30.04 13.71
C TYR A 589 4.90 29.69 13.06
N ILE A 590 4.87 28.82 12.04
CA ILE A 590 3.61 28.42 11.39
C ILE A 590 2.65 27.68 12.34
N TRP A 591 3.20 26.90 13.28
CA TRP A 591 2.43 26.19 14.30
C TRP A 591 1.95 27.12 15.42
N ASP A 592 2.68 28.19 15.69
CA ASP A 592 2.20 29.29 16.54
C ASP A 592 1.07 30.08 15.85
N LEU A 593 1.08 30.24 14.52
CA LEU A 593 -0.06 30.83 13.80
C LEU A 593 -1.33 29.96 13.92
N LEU A 594 -1.19 28.64 13.82
CA LEU A 594 -2.30 27.71 14.05
C LEU A 594 -2.76 27.71 15.52
N ALA A 595 -1.84 27.84 16.48
CA ALA A 595 -2.19 28.03 17.89
C ALA A 595 -2.95 29.35 18.12
N VAL A 596 -2.57 30.44 17.45
CA VAL A 596 -3.31 31.71 17.50
C VAL A 596 -4.72 31.55 16.92
N ALA A 597 -4.90 30.84 15.80
CA ALA A 597 -6.22 30.57 15.25
C ALA A 597 -7.13 29.80 16.23
N LEU A 598 -6.60 28.75 16.86
CA LEU A 598 -7.29 27.98 17.89
C LEU A 598 -7.60 28.82 19.14
N ASN A 599 -6.67 29.69 19.58
CA ASN A 599 -6.88 30.59 20.70
C ASN A 599 -7.94 31.68 20.42
N GLU A 600 -8.00 32.23 19.20
CA GLU A 600 -9.09 33.14 18.76
C GLU A 600 -10.45 32.39 18.87
N MET A 601 -10.52 31.11 18.46
CA MET A 601 -11.73 30.29 18.57
C MET A 601 -12.10 29.90 20.02
N VAL A 602 -11.14 29.73 20.93
CA VAL A 602 -11.39 29.53 22.37
C VAL A 602 -11.97 30.80 23.00
N LEU A 603 -11.43 31.98 22.68
CA LEU A 603 -11.94 33.26 23.19
C LEU A 603 -13.39 33.56 22.74
N GLU A 604 -13.80 33.04 21.59
CA GLU A 604 -15.17 33.13 21.08
C GLU A 604 -16.09 32.01 21.59
N GLY A 605 -15.57 31.05 22.37
CA GLY A 605 -16.35 29.93 22.91
C GLY A 605 -16.71 28.84 21.89
N ILE A 606 -16.03 28.80 20.74
CA ILE A 606 -16.20 27.78 19.69
C ILE A 606 -15.48 26.48 20.10
N ILE A 607 -14.40 26.59 20.89
CA ILE A 607 -13.58 25.48 21.39
C ILE A 607 -13.41 25.64 22.91
N GLU A 608 -13.50 24.54 23.66
CA GLU A 608 -13.24 24.52 25.11
C GLU A 608 -11.73 24.71 25.41
N GLU A 609 -11.37 25.57 26.38
CA GLU A 609 -9.96 25.85 26.73
C GLU A 609 -9.20 24.56 27.07
N GLU A 610 -9.77 23.67 27.89
CA GLU A 610 -9.17 22.39 28.27
C GLU A 610 -8.94 21.46 27.06
N LYS A 611 -9.80 21.54 26.04
CA LYS A 611 -9.67 20.80 24.79
C LYS A 611 -8.59 21.38 23.88
N SER A 612 -8.37 22.68 23.91
CA SER A 612 -7.25 23.34 23.22
C SER A 612 -5.91 23.04 23.89
N ASP A 613 -5.80 23.25 25.21
CA ASP A 613 -4.57 23.03 25.99
C ASP A 613 -4.08 21.58 26.00
N SER A 614 -4.98 20.62 25.82
CA SER A 614 -4.63 19.20 25.71
C SER A 614 -4.08 18.81 24.32
N PHE A 615 -4.27 19.62 23.29
CA PHE A 615 -3.77 19.33 21.94
C PHE A 615 -2.32 19.75 21.78
N ASN A 616 -1.42 18.77 21.59
CA ASN A 616 -0.01 19.01 21.28
C ASN A 616 0.42 18.18 20.07
N ILE A 617 1.19 18.79 19.18
CA ILE A 617 1.67 18.19 17.93
C ILE A 617 3.02 17.49 18.18
N PRO A 618 3.18 16.21 17.79
CA PRO A 618 4.40 15.44 18.02
C PRO A 618 5.50 15.83 17.01
N LEU A 619 6.10 17.01 17.18
CA LEU A 619 7.10 17.59 16.28
C LEU A 619 8.32 18.12 17.03
N TYR A 620 9.53 17.84 16.54
CA TYR A 620 10.75 18.48 17.01
C TYR A 620 11.73 18.79 15.88
N THR A 621 12.18 20.03 15.84
CA THR A 621 13.12 20.59 14.86
C THR A 621 14.49 20.79 15.52
N PRO A 622 15.47 19.91 15.25
CA PRO A 622 16.76 19.95 15.92
C PRO A 622 17.68 21.04 15.36
N SER A 623 18.79 21.31 16.07
CA SER A 623 19.95 22.00 15.49
C SER A 623 20.91 21.02 14.79
N PRO A 624 21.83 21.50 13.93
CA PRO A 624 22.86 20.65 13.32
C PRO A 624 23.75 19.97 14.37
N LEU A 625 24.05 20.67 15.48
CA LEU A 625 24.86 20.12 16.58
C LEU A 625 24.14 19.01 17.35
N GLU A 626 22.81 19.11 17.52
CA GLU A 626 22.03 18.04 18.15
C GLU A 626 21.98 16.78 17.28
N VAL A 627 21.77 16.93 15.98
CA VAL A 627 21.77 15.79 15.04
C VAL A 627 23.15 15.14 14.98
N GLN A 628 24.21 15.94 14.83
CA GLN A 628 25.60 15.45 14.87
C GLN A 628 25.89 14.71 16.18
N SER A 629 25.57 15.32 17.33
CA SER A 629 25.84 14.74 18.65
C SER A 629 25.06 13.44 18.91
N ILE A 630 23.87 13.27 18.34
CA ILE A 630 23.11 12.00 18.45
C ILE A 630 23.73 10.92 17.55
N VAL A 631 24.12 11.25 16.31
CA VAL A 631 24.78 10.30 15.39
C VAL A 631 26.12 9.83 15.95
N GLU A 632 26.99 10.75 16.39
CA GLU A 632 28.29 10.44 17.00
C GLU A 632 28.18 9.60 18.29
N LYS A 633 27.07 9.76 19.03
CA LYS A 633 26.80 9.03 20.28
C LYS A 633 26.19 7.65 20.06
N GLU A 634 25.42 7.45 18.98
CA GLU A 634 24.87 6.16 18.59
C GLU A 634 25.94 5.30 17.89
N GLY A 635 26.76 5.91 17.04
CA GLY A 635 28.01 5.35 16.55
C GLY A 635 27.90 4.32 15.42
N SER A 636 26.73 4.14 14.80
CA SER A 636 26.59 3.23 13.64
C SER A 636 26.99 3.86 12.30
N PHE A 637 27.11 5.20 12.22
CA PHE A 637 27.24 5.94 10.95
C PHE A 637 28.34 6.98 10.99
N THR A 638 29.13 7.03 9.91
CA THR A 638 29.98 8.18 9.59
C THR A 638 29.12 9.26 8.92
N ILE A 639 29.29 10.54 9.27
CA ILE A 639 28.68 11.67 8.55
C ILE A 639 29.58 12.05 7.37
N ASP A 640 29.08 11.92 6.14
CA ASP A 640 29.77 12.29 4.91
C ASP A 640 29.59 13.79 4.58
N LEU A 641 28.41 14.34 4.87
CA LEU A 641 28.06 15.74 4.65
C LEU A 641 26.99 16.22 5.64
N LEU A 642 27.14 17.46 6.10
CA LEU A 642 26.18 18.18 6.94
C LEU A 642 25.98 19.59 6.33
N GLU A 643 24.88 19.81 5.59
CA GLU A 643 24.61 21.06 4.87
C GLU A 643 23.31 21.72 5.37
N VAL A 644 23.34 23.03 5.65
CA VAL A 644 22.16 23.80 6.09
C VAL A 644 21.71 24.73 4.99
N SER A 645 20.52 24.47 4.43
CA SER A 645 19.88 25.28 3.40
C SER A 645 18.77 26.16 4.00
N GLN A 646 18.47 27.31 3.39
CA GLN A 646 17.29 28.12 3.73
C GLN A 646 16.56 28.60 2.46
N PHE A 647 15.26 28.83 2.55
CA PHE A 647 14.46 29.46 1.50
C PHE A 647 13.16 30.08 2.05
N ASN A 648 12.58 31.03 1.33
CA ASN A 648 11.27 31.62 1.69
C ASN A 648 10.15 30.57 1.59
N TRP A 649 9.18 30.63 2.51
CA TRP A 649 7.98 29.78 2.51
C TRP A 649 7.13 29.96 1.23
N ASP A 650 7.22 31.12 0.58
CA ASP A 650 6.57 31.40 -0.70
C ASP A 650 7.08 30.49 -1.83
N ALA A 651 6.16 29.69 -2.37
CA ALA A 651 6.43 28.77 -3.48
C ALA A 651 6.64 29.50 -4.83
N TYR A 652 6.21 30.76 -4.96
CA TYR A 652 6.15 31.53 -6.21
C TYR A 652 7.21 32.64 -6.31
N ASP A 653 8.44 32.35 -5.87
CA ASP A 653 9.61 33.25 -5.97
C ASP A 653 10.16 33.37 -7.43
N ASP A 654 9.56 32.68 -8.40
CA ASP A 654 9.88 32.79 -9.83
C ASP A 654 9.30 34.08 -10.43
N GLU A 655 10.12 34.83 -11.19
CA GLU A 655 9.87 36.23 -11.60
C GLU A 655 8.59 36.48 -12.44
N VAL A 656 7.89 35.44 -12.88
CA VAL A 656 6.85 35.49 -13.94
C VAL A 656 5.46 35.88 -13.40
N HIS A 657 5.18 35.79 -12.09
CA HIS A 657 3.81 35.88 -11.54
C HIS A 657 3.59 36.93 -10.41
N GLN A 658 4.52 37.89 -10.27
CA GLN A 658 4.54 38.87 -9.17
C GLN A 658 3.28 39.78 -9.03
N SER A 659 2.40 39.88 -10.04
CA SER A 659 1.26 40.81 -10.04
C SER A 659 -0.02 40.31 -9.33
N ARG A 660 -0.08 39.05 -8.89
CA ARG A 660 -1.23 38.50 -8.14
C ARG A 660 -0.90 37.83 -6.80
N ALA A 661 0.32 37.30 -6.62
CA ALA A 661 0.65 36.46 -5.45
C ALA A 661 0.46 37.17 -4.09
N PHE A 662 0.76 38.46 -4.00
CA PHE A 662 0.82 39.23 -2.75
C PHE A 662 -0.50 39.40 -1.97
N LYS A 663 -1.64 38.88 -2.46
CA LYS A 663 -2.94 39.00 -1.79
C LYS A 663 -3.48 37.71 -1.16
N ASP A 664 -2.83 36.57 -1.40
CA ASP A 664 -3.38 35.25 -1.02
C ASP A 664 -2.34 34.27 -0.44
N GLY A 665 -1.11 34.75 -0.17
CA GLY A 665 -0.02 33.92 0.36
C GLY A 665 -0.37 33.19 1.66
N GLY A 666 -1.06 33.87 2.59
CA GLY A 666 -1.53 33.27 3.84
C GLY A 666 -2.45 32.07 3.62
N TYR A 667 -3.36 32.14 2.63
CA TYR A 667 -4.25 31.03 2.29
C TYR A 667 -3.52 29.88 1.57
N HIS A 668 -2.49 30.16 0.76
CA HIS A 668 -1.64 29.10 0.20
C HIS A 668 -0.89 28.33 1.30
N VAL A 669 -0.31 29.05 2.26
CA VAL A 669 0.35 28.46 3.44
C VAL A 669 -0.66 27.69 4.31
N ALA A 670 -1.86 28.24 4.53
CA ALA A 670 -2.92 27.56 5.26
C ALA A 670 -3.39 26.26 4.59
N LYS A 671 -3.47 26.21 3.25
CA LYS A 671 -3.77 24.97 2.49
C LYS A 671 -2.66 23.93 2.61
N CYS A 672 -1.39 24.33 2.60
CA CYS A 672 -0.26 23.44 2.87
C CYS A 672 -0.32 22.86 4.30
N LEU A 673 -0.51 23.71 5.31
CA LEU A 673 -0.60 23.25 6.70
C LEU A 673 -1.85 22.38 6.92
N ARG A 674 -2.96 22.69 6.26
CA ARG A 674 -4.19 21.88 6.27
C ARG A 674 -3.92 20.47 5.81
N ALA A 675 -3.29 20.31 4.65
CA ALA A 675 -2.98 18.99 4.11
C ALA A 675 -2.02 18.16 4.98
N VAL A 676 -1.35 18.78 5.95
CA VAL A 676 -0.47 18.15 6.96
C VAL A 676 -1.20 17.86 8.27
N ALA A 677 -2.03 18.79 8.76
CA ALA A 677 -2.53 18.80 10.13
C ALA A 677 -4.03 18.45 10.29
N GLU A 678 -4.81 18.48 9.20
CA GLU A 678 -6.25 18.22 9.23
C GLU A 678 -6.62 16.88 9.90
N PRO A 679 -5.96 15.73 9.62
CA PRO A 679 -6.32 14.46 10.28
C PRO A 679 -6.11 14.46 11.80
N MET A 680 -5.04 15.12 12.28
CA MET A 680 -4.79 15.30 13.72
C MET A 680 -5.83 16.21 14.37
N LEU A 681 -6.20 17.32 13.72
CA LEU A 681 -7.22 18.24 14.21
C LEU A 681 -8.62 17.62 14.19
N VAL A 682 -8.98 16.88 13.14
CA VAL A 682 -10.25 16.14 13.03
C VAL A 682 -10.36 15.12 14.16
N SER A 683 -9.32 14.34 14.44
CA SER A 683 -9.38 13.30 15.48
C SER A 683 -9.46 13.84 16.91
N HIS A 684 -8.98 15.07 17.17
CA HIS A 684 -9.01 15.66 18.51
C HIS A 684 -10.22 16.59 18.69
N PHE A 685 -10.43 17.53 17.77
CA PHE A 685 -11.47 18.54 17.87
C PHE A 685 -12.80 18.13 17.24
N GLY A 686 -12.77 17.36 16.15
CA GLY A 686 -13.90 17.02 15.29
C GLY A 686 -13.96 17.85 14.01
N GLU A 687 -14.61 17.33 12.97
CA GLU A 687 -14.65 17.96 11.62
C GLU A 687 -15.26 19.37 11.60
N ALA A 688 -16.19 19.66 12.52
CA ALA A 688 -16.99 20.88 12.52
C ALA A 688 -16.19 22.19 12.65
N ILE A 689 -14.97 22.16 13.21
CA ILE A 689 -14.13 23.35 13.39
C ILE A 689 -13.14 23.60 12.24
N ILE A 690 -13.01 22.65 11.31
CA ILE A 690 -11.80 22.53 10.49
C ILE A 690 -11.76 23.56 9.36
N ASP A 691 -12.89 23.82 8.69
CA ASP A 691 -12.94 24.88 7.67
C ASP A 691 -12.73 26.27 8.30
N GLU A 692 -13.22 26.49 9.52
CA GLU A 692 -13.08 27.75 10.26
C GLU A 692 -11.63 28.02 10.71
N VAL A 693 -10.97 27.05 11.35
CA VAL A 693 -9.59 27.23 11.84
C VAL A 693 -8.60 27.48 10.70
N PHE A 694 -8.79 26.83 9.54
CA PHE A 694 -7.95 27.07 8.36
C PHE A 694 -8.31 28.34 7.59
N SER A 695 -9.55 28.84 7.68
CA SER A 695 -9.91 30.18 7.21
C SER A 695 -9.17 31.25 8.03
N ARG A 696 -9.27 31.18 9.36
CA ARG A 696 -8.56 32.07 10.30
C ARG A 696 -7.06 32.04 10.12
N LEU A 697 -6.47 30.85 9.91
CA LEU A 697 -5.04 30.73 9.61
C LEU A 697 -4.64 31.48 8.33
N GLY A 698 -5.47 31.44 7.29
CA GLY A 698 -5.26 32.22 6.06
C GLY A 698 -5.28 33.73 6.29
N GLU A 699 -6.25 34.21 7.08
CA GLU A 699 -6.33 35.61 7.49
C GLU A 699 -5.15 36.03 8.38
N ILE A 700 -4.74 35.21 9.35
CA ILE A 700 -3.57 35.45 10.22
C ILE A 700 -2.29 35.50 9.38
N GLY A 701 -2.11 34.59 8.42
CA GLY A 701 -0.97 34.59 7.50
C GLY A 701 -0.92 35.87 6.66
N ASN A 702 -2.06 36.28 6.08
CA ASN A 702 -2.15 37.55 5.34
C ASN A 702 -1.88 38.77 6.25
N ARG A 703 -2.44 38.80 7.49
CA ARG A 703 -2.19 39.83 8.51
C ARG A 703 -0.72 39.97 8.90
N LYS A 704 0.10 38.92 8.75
CA LYS A 704 1.53 38.89 9.14
C LYS A 704 2.51 38.74 7.97
N SER A 705 2.06 38.97 6.74
CA SER A 705 2.85 38.82 5.50
C SER A 705 4.13 39.67 5.42
N GLU A 706 4.32 40.65 6.30
CA GLU A 706 5.57 41.41 6.44
C GLU A 706 6.66 40.66 7.25
N GLU A 707 6.30 39.71 8.11
CA GLU A 707 7.26 38.81 8.78
C GLU A 707 7.69 37.71 7.80
N LYS A 708 8.80 37.91 7.08
CA LYS A 708 9.38 36.89 6.20
C LYS A 708 9.57 35.55 6.93
N THR A 709 8.89 34.52 6.45
CA THR A 709 9.01 33.15 6.95
C THR A 709 10.04 32.40 6.11
N GLU A 710 11.23 32.21 6.67
CA GLU A 710 12.26 31.33 6.10
C GLU A 710 12.10 29.92 6.67
N ILE A 711 12.24 28.89 5.83
CA ILE A 711 12.35 27.49 6.27
C ILE A 711 13.82 27.11 6.23
N VAL A 712 14.33 26.55 7.33
CA VAL A 712 15.66 25.95 7.42
C VAL A 712 15.56 24.43 7.23
N ILE A 713 16.36 23.89 6.30
CA ILE A 713 16.56 22.45 6.11
C ILE A 713 17.97 22.09 6.55
N LEU A 714 18.12 21.03 7.33
CA LEU A 714 19.37 20.33 7.52
C LEU A 714 19.38 19.11 6.60
N THR A 715 20.35 19.05 5.68
CA THR A 715 20.62 17.86 4.88
C THR A 715 21.81 17.12 5.47
N VAL A 716 21.62 15.84 5.79
CA VAL A 716 22.66 14.96 6.31
C VAL A 716 22.88 13.82 5.32
N SER A 717 24.12 13.62 4.85
CA SER A 717 24.55 12.39 4.19
C SER A 717 25.39 11.58 5.16
N MET A 718 25.09 10.28 5.27
CA MET A 718 25.77 9.34 6.17
C MET A 718 26.03 8.02 5.46
N THR A 719 27.08 7.31 5.88
CA THR A 719 27.42 5.97 5.41
C THR A 719 27.52 5.00 6.59
N ARG A 720 26.94 3.81 6.42
CA ARG A 720 26.86 2.76 7.45
C ARG A 720 28.20 2.07 7.63
N GLU A 721 28.74 2.14 8.85
CA GLU A 721 29.94 1.39 9.25
C GLU A 721 29.66 -0.14 9.33
N GLY A 722 30.69 -0.96 9.60
CA GLY A 722 30.65 -2.44 9.43
C GLY A 722 29.54 -3.23 10.17
#